data_AF-A0A432MJ19-F1
#
_entry.id   AF-A0A432MJ19-F1
#
_cell.length_a   1.000
_cell.length_b   1.000
_cell.length_c   1.000
_cell.angle_alpha   90.00
_cell.angle_beta   90.00
_cell.angle_gamma   90.00
#
_symmetry.space_group_name_H-M   'P 1'
#
loop_
_entity.id
_entity.type
_entity.pdbx_description
1 polymer ?
#
loop_
_entity_poly.entity_id
_entity_poly.type
_entity_poly.pdbx_seq_one_letter_code
_entity_poly.pdbx_strand_id
1 'polypeptide(L)'
;MSQKDHRRGSPRVAHRRYTDRLVPVDPAEWLDVYRAMAAARRVDLAEADLIARGLAFFSCPCSGHEAMAVLARLLTPDDWLHLHYRDKALVLARGLPVASLLHNIVASAESPSAGRQMTPFLGDPALKLLCQNVPVGNHAPQAVGVAEAVVRRPGRPIVLCSMGDGASQEGEALEAVAEAVRQSLPVLFVIEDNGLSISTRTTGRTFYSLPEVYPTPDLVFGLPIHRLDGRDPVALHAGLAPIVEMMREDRLPALVVVSMDRLTSHTNADDDRVYRPAEEVDRARRLGDPLHNLRQHLISSGLSPEELDRIEHEVDDEVRLAVDAALRAPDPSPVFEAKAPLPPLLVQAPAEPDEPENGRRWTMLEAIREVLRHRLETDPRVTLCGQDIEDPKGDVFGVTRGLSSAFPGRVRNAPLAEATIVGGAIGRAMLGERPVAFLQFADFLPVAFNQIHSELGSLWWRSAGTFSCPVILLVACGGYRPGLGPFHAQTMESIAAHVPGVDVFMPSTAGDAAGLLNAAFESGRPTIFFYPKIALNDRDRATSADVTARLLPVGRARFARRGDDLTLVSWGATVAISEKAADAISEQTGLRSDVIDLRSLSPWDRDAVRESCRRTGRLLVVHEDNLTCGLGAEVVADVAEAVGSDVRCRRVARPDTYIPCNFSAQLEILPSFRRTLAVAAELLGLDLSWEPESASGGGPGTIVEARGTSPADEAVRVLSWKIRPGDLVRAGEPVAELVADKAVFEFASPVDGRVSRLCAEEGQEVRVRSPLFELDRPEDQLGPRRPPTREEHGRPLLRRRVPGVLAAGTSGRSAPITLAVPGVAVGSAVVTNADLTPRFPGRTEDDILKRTGIASRRRVGPGESALTLAVSAARSALDEAGLSASDLDLLICCTGTPGLVTPSLACRILHLLGDREGSSPEVPAFDLSAACSGYLYGLAASYDFAQSKPDARLLLITAEALSPLADPDDFDTAILFGDAATATLIAGPLADLGSASCLGRLRRPVLSARGEPGEVLRVPAEGSGSLAMDGRRVYAEAVRRMIALLETACGAEGFAPSDLDLIVPHQANARIINDVRMRLKLPPDRAFLHLGEVGNTSSSSIPLALAALAGKGPMPRRVGLTAFGGGFTFGAAVLRSG
;
A
#
# COMPACT_ATOMS: atom_id res chain seq x y z
N MET A 1 -19.68 -65.11 -21.47
CA MET A 1 -18.35 -65.52 -21.98
C MET A 1 -17.94 -64.58 -23.10
N SER A 2 -16.66 -64.17 -23.09
CA SER A 2 -15.92 -63.40 -24.10
C SER A 2 -16.07 -61.88 -24.11
N GLN A 3 -15.11 -61.23 -23.43
CA GLN A 3 -14.62 -59.88 -23.67
C GLN A 3 -14.07 -59.72 -25.09
N LYS A 4 -14.33 -58.57 -25.73
CA LYS A 4 -13.38 -57.69 -26.45
C LYS A 4 -14.11 -56.90 -27.52
N ASP A 5 -14.46 -55.65 -27.20
CA ASP A 5 -14.20 -54.48 -28.06
C ASP A 5 -14.60 -53.19 -27.33
N HIS A 6 -13.66 -52.70 -26.51
CA HIS A 6 -13.66 -51.34 -26.01
C HIS A 6 -12.71 -50.53 -26.88
N ARG A 7 -13.23 -49.63 -27.72
CA ARG A 7 -12.53 -48.42 -28.18
C ARG A 7 -13.50 -47.40 -28.78
N ARG A 8 -13.38 -46.16 -28.28
CA ARG A 8 -14.00 -44.88 -28.70
C ARG A 8 -15.48 -44.72 -28.34
N GLY A 9 -15.72 -44.35 -27.09
CA GLY A 9 -16.92 -43.62 -26.71
C GLY A 9 -16.81 -42.18 -27.25
N SER A 10 -17.68 -41.83 -28.19
CA SER A 10 -18.17 -40.47 -28.32
C SER A 10 -19.51 -40.45 -27.58
N PRO A 11 -19.85 -39.40 -26.81
CA PRO A 11 -21.17 -39.32 -26.19
C PRO A 11 -22.21 -39.37 -27.30
N ARG A 12 -23.03 -40.44 -27.30
CA ARG A 12 -24.16 -40.61 -28.21
C ARG A 12 -25.23 -39.59 -27.82
N VAL A 13 -25.15 -38.38 -28.39
CA VAL A 13 -26.37 -37.73 -28.85
C VAL A 13 -26.91 -38.66 -29.92
N ALA A 14 -28.11 -39.20 -29.75
CA ALA A 14 -28.75 -39.97 -30.79
C ALA A 14 -28.93 -39.04 -31.99
N HIS A 15 -28.01 -39.10 -32.94
CA HIS A 15 -28.19 -38.46 -34.24
C HIS A 15 -29.40 -39.12 -34.88
N ARG A 16 -30.58 -38.49 -34.75
CA ARG A 16 -31.69 -38.78 -35.65
C ARG A 16 -31.12 -38.64 -37.06
N ARG A 17 -31.28 -39.69 -37.86
CA ARG A 17 -31.01 -39.59 -39.29
C ARG A 17 -31.85 -38.43 -39.81
N TYR A 18 -31.24 -37.56 -40.61
CA TYR A 18 -31.86 -36.47 -41.37
C TYR A 18 -32.79 -37.02 -42.47
N THR A 19 -33.66 -37.96 -42.10
CA THR A 19 -34.63 -38.66 -42.96
C THR A 19 -36.00 -38.79 -42.29
N ASP A 20 -36.17 -38.26 -41.06
CA ASP A 20 -37.52 -38.04 -40.53
C ASP A 20 -38.15 -36.88 -41.32
N ARG A 21 -39.38 -37.07 -41.80
CA ARG A 21 -40.14 -36.09 -42.59
C ARG A 21 -40.07 -34.71 -41.91
N LEU A 22 -39.53 -33.71 -42.62
CA LEU A 22 -39.62 -32.31 -42.22
C LEU A 22 -41.07 -32.00 -41.87
N VAL A 23 -41.30 -31.50 -40.67
CA VAL A 23 -42.66 -31.15 -40.21
C VAL A 23 -43.12 -29.95 -41.02
N PRO A 24 -44.28 -30.01 -41.72
CA PRO A 24 -44.83 -28.86 -42.40
C PRO A 24 -45.13 -27.74 -41.41
N VAL A 25 -44.73 -26.52 -41.75
CA VAL A 25 -45.01 -25.28 -40.99
C VAL A 25 -45.92 -24.37 -41.81
N ASP A 26 -46.59 -23.41 -41.17
CA ASP A 26 -47.22 -22.31 -41.92
C ASP A 26 -46.12 -21.36 -42.41
N PRO A 27 -45.82 -21.30 -43.72
CA PRO A 27 -44.69 -20.50 -44.21
C PRO A 27 -44.79 -19.02 -43.83
N ALA A 28 -46.00 -18.45 -43.79
CA ALA A 28 -46.22 -17.04 -43.50
C ALA A 28 -45.73 -16.66 -42.10
N GLU A 29 -45.79 -17.58 -41.14
CA GLU A 29 -45.33 -17.34 -39.77
C GLU A 29 -43.80 -17.32 -39.65
N TRP A 30 -43.07 -17.85 -40.62
CA TRP A 30 -41.63 -18.06 -40.51
C TRP A 30 -40.79 -17.15 -41.42
N LEU A 31 -41.44 -16.35 -42.28
CA LEU A 31 -40.75 -15.45 -43.21
C LEU A 31 -39.94 -14.37 -42.50
N ASP A 32 -40.46 -13.77 -41.42
CA ASP A 32 -39.74 -12.73 -40.67
C ASP A 32 -38.49 -13.29 -39.98
N VAL A 33 -38.60 -14.50 -39.40
CA VAL A 33 -37.48 -15.22 -38.80
C VAL A 33 -36.45 -15.56 -39.89
N TYR A 34 -36.90 -16.10 -41.03
CA TYR A 34 -36.04 -16.43 -42.16
C TYR A 34 -35.30 -15.19 -42.69
N ARG A 35 -36.01 -14.07 -42.86
CA ARG A 35 -35.43 -12.79 -43.29
C ARG A 35 -34.36 -12.32 -42.31
N ALA A 36 -34.61 -12.37 -41.00
CA ALA A 36 -33.63 -11.96 -39.99
C ALA A 36 -32.39 -12.87 -39.98
N MET A 37 -32.57 -14.18 -40.14
CA MET A 37 -31.46 -15.13 -40.27
C MET A 37 -30.63 -14.88 -41.53
N ALA A 38 -31.28 -14.63 -42.67
CA ALA A 38 -30.62 -14.28 -43.92
C ALA A 38 -29.86 -12.95 -43.78
N ALA A 39 -30.47 -11.93 -43.17
CA ALA A 39 -29.85 -10.64 -42.90
C ALA A 39 -28.61 -10.77 -42.03
N ALA A 40 -28.66 -11.56 -40.95
CA ALA A 40 -27.50 -11.82 -40.10
C ALA A 40 -26.33 -12.45 -40.89
N ARG A 41 -26.63 -13.45 -41.74
CA ARG A 41 -25.63 -14.07 -42.62
C ARG A 41 -25.04 -13.08 -43.63
N ARG A 42 -25.85 -12.21 -44.22
CA ARG A 42 -25.37 -11.20 -45.17
C ARG A 42 -24.57 -10.09 -44.50
N VAL A 43 -24.93 -9.71 -43.28
CA VAL A 43 -24.12 -8.81 -42.45
C VAL A 43 -22.76 -9.44 -42.15
N ASP A 44 -22.68 -10.70 -41.71
CA ASP A 44 -21.40 -11.39 -41.50
C ASP A 44 -20.49 -11.35 -42.74
N LEU A 45 -21.06 -11.57 -43.93
CA LEU A 45 -20.32 -11.51 -45.20
C LEU A 45 -19.85 -10.09 -45.53
N ALA A 46 -20.70 -9.08 -45.30
CA ALA A 46 -20.35 -7.67 -45.50
C ALA A 46 -19.26 -7.22 -44.52
N GLU A 47 -19.34 -7.60 -43.25
CA GLU A 47 -18.28 -7.34 -42.27
C GLU A 47 -16.95 -7.96 -42.70
N ALA A 48 -16.99 -9.21 -43.20
CA ALA A 48 -15.80 -9.89 -43.71
C ALA A 48 -15.20 -9.18 -44.94
N ASP A 49 -16.02 -8.69 -45.87
CA ASP A 49 -15.57 -7.88 -47.02
C ASP A 49 -14.92 -6.56 -46.56
N LEU A 50 -15.58 -5.84 -45.64
CA LEU A 50 -15.05 -4.59 -45.09
C LEU A 50 -13.69 -4.79 -44.43
N ILE A 51 -13.52 -5.87 -43.67
CA ILE A 51 -12.24 -6.24 -43.05
C ILE A 51 -11.20 -6.60 -44.11
N ALA A 52 -11.56 -7.41 -45.11
CA ALA A 52 -10.65 -7.79 -46.19
C ALA A 52 -10.17 -6.58 -47.02
N ARG A 53 -10.98 -5.52 -47.09
CA ARG A 53 -10.65 -4.24 -47.74
C ARG A 53 -9.94 -3.24 -46.83
N GLY A 54 -9.76 -3.55 -45.54
CA GLY A 54 -9.13 -2.67 -44.55
C GLY A 54 -10.00 -1.48 -44.12
N LEU A 55 -11.33 -1.57 -44.30
CA LEU A 55 -12.31 -0.55 -43.92
C LEU A 55 -12.94 -0.82 -42.54
N ALA A 56 -12.72 -2.00 -41.98
CA ALA A 56 -13.08 -2.39 -40.61
C ALA A 56 -11.98 -3.31 -40.05
N PHE A 57 -11.97 -3.51 -38.73
CA PHE A 57 -10.83 -4.16 -38.06
C PHE A 57 -11.14 -5.47 -37.33
N PHE A 58 -12.34 -5.60 -36.76
CA PHE A 58 -12.66 -6.74 -35.90
C PHE A 58 -14.12 -7.16 -36.04
N SER A 59 -14.38 -8.45 -36.21
CA SER A 59 -15.72 -9.02 -36.24
C SER A 59 -15.80 -10.38 -35.55
N CYS A 60 -16.98 -10.66 -34.99
CA CYS A 60 -17.37 -11.96 -34.46
C CYS A 60 -18.56 -12.48 -35.29
N PRO A 61 -18.34 -13.39 -36.26
CA PRO A 61 -19.43 -13.91 -37.08
C PRO A 61 -20.48 -14.67 -36.25
N CYS A 62 -21.76 -14.55 -36.58
CA CYS A 62 -22.83 -15.36 -35.98
C CYS A 62 -23.13 -16.65 -36.76
N SER A 63 -22.44 -16.91 -37.87
CA SER A 63 -22.71 -18.05 -38.75
C SER A 63 -22.76 -19.40 -38.01
N GLY A 64 -23.94 -20.02 -37.99
CA GLY A 64 -24.29 -21.23 -37.23
C GLY A 64 -25.20 -21.01 -36.01
N HIS A 65 -25.30 -19.77 -35.54
CA HIS A 65 -26.11 -19.34 -34.39
C HIS A 65 -27.44 -18.68 -34.82
N GLU A 66 -27.74 -18.59 -36.12
CA GLU A 66 -28.88 -17.80 -36.62
C GLU A 66 -30.23 -18.30 -36.10
N ALA A 67 -30.34 -19.58 -35.72
CA ALA A 67 -31.56 -20.16 -35.15
C ALA A 67 -32.04 -19.43 -33.89
N MET A 68 -31.19 -18.68 -33.19
CA MET A 68 -31.58 -17.88 -32.04
C MET A 68 -32.65 -16.82 -32.38
N ALA A 69 -32.83 -16.47 -33.66
CA ALA A 69 -33.92 -15.61 -34.14
C ALA A 69 -35.32 -16.11 -33.75
N VAL A 70 -35.51 -17.40 -33.52
CA VAL A 70 -36.83 -17.95 -33.12
C VAL A 70 -37.33 -17.43 -31.78
N LEU A 71 -36.42 -17.02 -30.88
CA LEU A 71 -36.80 -16.42 -29.60
C LEU A 71 -37.57 -15.11 -29.78
N ALA A 72 -37.39 -14.38 -30.88
CA ALA A 72 -38.15 -13.15 -31.15
C ALA A 72 -39.66 -13.38 -31.22
N ARG A 73 -40.10 -14.60 -31.59
CA ARG A 73 -41.52 -15.00 -31.61
C ARG A 73 -42.08 -15.32 -30.21
N LEU A 74 -41.21 -15.67 -29.26
CA LEU A 74 -41.58 -16.05 -27.89
C LEU A 74 -41.46 -14.88 -26.90
N LEU A 75 -40.70 -13.85 -27.28
CA LEU A 75 -40.45 -12.66 -26.50
C LEU A 75 -41.42 -11.53 -26.86
N THR A 76 -41.82 -10.77 -25.86
CA THR A 76 -42.63 -9.56 -25.95
C THR A 76 -41.74 -8.32 -26.00
N PRO A 77 -42.25 -7.14 -26.39
CA PRO A 77 -41.53 -5.86 -26.23
C PRO A 77 -41.15 -5.57 -24.77
N ASP A 78 -41.77 -6.25 -23.80
CA ASP A 78 -41.53 -6.01 -22.39
C ASP A 78 -40.30 -6.72 -21.81
N ASP A 79 -39.82 -7.76 -22.48
CA ASP A 79 -38.70 -8.58 -22.04
C ASP A 79 -37.34 -7.91 -22.27
N TRP A 80 -36.36 -8.26 -21.44
CA TRP A 80 -35.01 -7.70 -21.49
C TRP A 80 -34.01 -8.68 -22.11
N LEU A 81 -33.04 -8.13 -22.84
CA LEU A 81 -32.09 -8.91 -23.64
C LEU A 81 -30.66 -8.67 -23.14
N HIS A 82 -30.10 -9.70 -22.50
CA HIS A 82 -28.69 -9.78 -22.12
C HIS A 82 -28.06 -10.92 -22.92
N LEU A 83 -27.57 -10.60 -24.10
CA LEU A 83 -27.37 -11.61 -25.15
C LEU A 83 -25.96 -12.19 -25.19
N HIS A 84 -25.73 -13.13 -26.07
CA HIS A 84 -24.39 -13.48 -26.47
C HIS A 84 -24.01 -12.63 -27.68
N TYR A 85 -22.72 -12.32 -27.85
CA TYR A 85 -22.27 -11.48 -28.97
C TYR A 85 -22.50 -12.11 -30.36
N ARG A 86 -22.96 -13.38 -30.44
CA ARG A 86 -23.37 -14.04 -31.69
C ARG A 86 -24.88 -13.97 -31.97
N ASP A 87 -25.68 -13.37 -31.10
CA ASP A 87 -27.15 -13.26 -31.25
C ASP A 87 -27.61 -12.20 -32.29
N LYS A 88 -26.83 -11.94 -33.35
CA LYS A 88 -27.16 -10.95 -34.38
C LYS A 88 -28.54 -11.20 -35.02
N ALA A 89 -28.83 -12.45 -35.34
CA ALA A 89 -30.11 -12.84 -35.94
C ALA A 89 -31.30 -12.58 -35.00
N LEU A 90 -31.11 -12.76 -33.69
CA LEU A 90 -32.13 -12.44 -32.69
C LEU A 90 -32.41 -10.95 -32.59
N VAL A 91 -31.38 -10.10 -32.51
CA VAL A 91 -31.61 -8.64 -32.42
C VAL A 91 -32.21 -8.07 -33.71
N LEU A 92 -31.85 -8.60 -34.89
CA LEU A 92 -32.50 -8.27 -36.15
C LEU A 92 -33.97 -8.70 -36.17
N ALA A 93 -34.27 -9.92 -35.73
CA ALA A 93 -35.66 -10.40 -35.60
C ALA A 93 -36.48 -9.59 -34.58
N ARG A 94 -35.82 -8.95 -33.61
CA ARG A 94 -36.43 -8.02 -32.65
C ARG A 94 -36.61 -6.60 -33.21
N GLY A 95 -36.19 -6.35 -34.44
CA GLY A 95 -36.39 -5.07 -35.14
C GLY A 95 -35.20 -4.11 -35.08
N LEU A 96 -34.00 -4.57 -34.68
CA LEU A 96 -32.80 -3.75 -34.84
C LEU A 96 -32.56 -3.50 -36.34
N PRO A 97 -32.36 -2.25 -36.77
CA PRO A 97 -32.02 -1.97 -38.17
C PRO A 97 -30.67 -2.59 -38.55
N VAL A 98 -30.58 -3.15 -39.76
CA VAL A 98 -29.31 -3.63 -40.34
C VAL A 98 -28.24 -2.54 -40.28
N ALA A 99 -28.61 -1.31 -40.62
CA ALA A 99 -27.72 -0.14 -40.54
C ALA A 99 -27.02 0.00 -39.18
N SER A 100 -27.68 -0.29 -38.06
CA SER A 100 -27.07 -0.18 -36.73
C SER A 100 -25.83 -1.09 -36.58
N LEU A 101 -25.88 -2.30 -37.12
CA LEU A 101 -24.73 -3.23 -37.12
C LEU A 101 -23.60 -2.72 -38.03
N LEU A 102 -23.94 -2.20 -39.21
CA LEU A 102 -22.96 -1.68 -40.16
C LEU A 102 -22.29 -0.37 -39.69
N HIS A 103 -23.03 0.51 -39.01
CA HIS A 103 -22.42 1.67 -38.36
C HIS A 103 -21.47 1.26 -37.23
N ASN A 104 -21.80 0.17 -36.51
CA ASN A 104 -20.99 -0.33 -35.41
C ASN A 104 -19.70 -1.01 -35.89
N ILE A 105 -19.72 -1.81 -36.98
CA ILE A 105 -18.51 -2.48 -37.49
C ILE A 105 -17.44 -1.50 -37.98
N VAL A 106 -17.85 -0.35 -38.55
CA VAL A 106 -16.93 0.72 -38.96
C VAL A 106 -16.65 1.75 -37.85
N ALA A 107 -17.26 1.58 -36.67
CA ALA A 107 -17.13 2.47 -35.51
C ALA A 107 -17.45 3.96 -35.81
N SER A 108 -18.45 4.23 -36.66
CA SER A 108 -18.84 5.59 -37.04
C SER A 108 -19.50 6.38 -35.90
N ALA A 109 -19.57 7.71 -36.02
CA ALA A 109 -20.26 8.58 -35.06
C ALA A 109 -21.76 8.28 -34.91
N GLU A 110 -22.39 7.70 -35.94
CA GLU A 110 -23.80 7.32 -35.96
C GLU A 110 -24.06 5.92 -35.36
N SER A 111 -23.02 5.19 -34.97
CA SER A 111 -23.19 3.94 -34.23
C SER A 111 -23.83 4.19 -32.86
N PRO A 112 -24.57 3.21 -32.28
CA PRO A 112 -25.20 3.36 -30.97
C PRO A 112 -24.24 3.73 -29.82
N SER A 113 -22.96 3.39 -29.97
CA SER A 113 -21.90 3.71 -28.99
C SER A 113 -21.06 4.94 -29.38
N ALA A 114 -21.37 5.61 -30.49
CA ALA A 114 -20.55 6.65 -31.10
C ALA A 114 -19.06 6.23 -31.23
N GLY A 115 -18.83 4.99 -31.67
CA GLY A 115 -17.50 4.41 -31.90
C GLY A 115 -16.72 4.03 -30.63
N ARG A 116 -17.33 4.06 -29.44
CA ARG A 116 -16.64 3.80 -28.16
C ARG A 116 -16.60 2.33 -27.76
N GLN A 117 -17.50 1.52 -28.31
CA GLN A 117 -17.64 0.12 -27.96
C GLN A 117 -17.06 -0.80 -29.03
N MET A 118 -16.54 -1.96 -28.60
CA MET A 118 -16.11 -3.00 -29.52
C MET A 118 -17.30 -3.51 -30.35
N THR A 119 -17.06 -3.70 -31.65
CA THR A 119 -18.07 -3.86 -32.69
C THR A 119 -19.12 -4.99 -32.49
N PRO A 120 -18.86 -6.10 -31.77
CA PRO A 120 -19.90 -7.12 -31.54
C PRO A 120 -20.89 -6.76 -30.42
N PHE A 121 -20.58 -5.78 -29.56
CA PHE A 121 -21.27 -5.58 -28.28
C PHE A 121 -22.19 -4.34 -28.29
N LEU A 122 -23.05 -4.22 -29.30
CA LEU A 122 -23.99 -3.11 -29.40
C LEU A 122 -25.00 -3.13 -28.24
N GLY A 123 -25.59 -1.98 -27.94
CA GLY A 123 -26.75 -1.86 -27.05
C GLY A 123 -27.82 -0.98 -27.67
N ASP A 124 -29.07 -1.20 -27.26
CA ASP A 124 -30.22 -0.39 -27.68
C ASP A 124 -31.29 -0.38 -26.56
N PRO A 125 -31.45 0.74 -25.84
CA PRO A 125 -32.48 0.86 -24.80
C PRO A 125 -33.92 0.70 -25.31
N ALA A 126 -34.21 1.07 -26.56
CA ALA A 126 -35.56 0.95 -27.12
C ALA A 126 -35.96 -0.51 -27.31
N LEU A 127 -34.99 -1.37 -27.61
CA LEU A 127 -35.16 -2.82 -27.69
C LEU A 127 -34.90 -3.55 -26.37
N LYS A 128 -34.60 -2.81 -25.28
CA LYS A 128 -34.16 -3.36 -23.98
C LYS A 128 -32.96 -4.30 -24.14
N LEU A 129 -32.09 -3.98 -25.10
CA LEU A 129 -30.85 -4.68 -25.39
C LEU A 129 -29.71 -4.02 -24.61
N LEU A 130 -29.22 -4.74 -23.60
CA LEU A 130 -28.08 -4.30 -22.82
C LEU A 130 -26.88 -4.03 -23.73
N CYS A 131 -26.26 -2.86 -23.60
CA CYS A 131 -24.91 -2.67 -24.11
C CYS A 131 -23.98 -3.60 -23.32
N GLN A 132 -23.39 -4.61 -23.94
CA GLN A 132 -22.53 -5.59 -23.26
C GLN A 132 -21.06 -5.17 -23.27
N ASN A 133 -20.20 -5.82 -22.50
CA ASN A 133 -18.75 -5.63 -22.55
C ASN A 133 -18.05 -6.92 -23.02
N VAL A 134 -16.72 -6.85 -23.13
CA VAL A 134 -15.88 -7.95 -23.62
C VAL A 134 -15.75 -9.11 -22.62
N PRO A 135 -15.54 -8.89 -21.30
CA PRO A 135 -15.52 -9.96 -20.32
C PRO A 135 -16.84 -10.76 -20.33
N VAL A 136 -16.77 -11.98 -20.83
CA VAL A 136 -17.96 -12.82 -21.01
C VAL A 136 -18.53 -13.27 -19.66
N GLY A 137 -19.84 -13.50 -19.58
CA GLY A 137 -20.52 -13.92 -18.34
C GLY A 137 -20.87 -12.77 -17.39
N ASN A 138 -20.21 -11.61 -17.49
CA ASN A 138 -20.45 -10.45 -16.63
C ASN A 138 -21.88 -9.91 -16.65
N HIS A 139 -22.59 -10.07 -17.77
CA HIS A 139 -23.98 -9.60 -17.91
C HIS A 139 -24.99 -10.46 -17.17
N ALA A 140 -24.61 -11.67 -16.70
CA ALA A 140 -25.53 -12.61 -16.08
C ALA A 140 -26.04 -12.13 -14.70
N PRO A 141 -25.19 -11.65 -13.76
CA PRO A 141 -25.70 -11.03 -12.53
C PRO A 141 -26.60 -9.81 -12.77
N GLN A 142 -26.33 -9.03 -13.82
CA GLN A 142 -27.18 -7.88 -14.19
C GLN A 142 -28.55 -8.35 -14.68
N ALA A 143 -28.62 -9.46 -15.41
CA ALA A 143 -29.90 -10.05 -15.84
C ALA A 143 -30.77 -10.43 -14.64
N VAL A 144 -30.16 -10.96 -13.57
CA VAL A 144 -30.84 -11.26 -12.30
C VAL A 144 -31.36 -9.98 -11.64
N GLY A 145 -30.55 -8.93 -11.60
CA GLY A 145 -30.97 -7.61 -11.11
C GLY A 145 -32.16 -7.03 -11.88
N VAL A 146 -32.11 -7.07 -13.21
CA VAL A 146 -33.23 -6.68 -14.08
C VAL A 146 -34.46 -7.51 -13.75
N ALA A 147 -34.32 -8.83 -13.61
CA ALA A 147 -35.42 -9.73 -13.28
C ALA A 147 -36.07 -9.39 -11.94
N GLU A 148 -35.28 -9.08 -10.91
CA GLU A 148 -35.78 -8.65 -9.60
C GLU A 148 -36.65 -7.37 -9.71
N ALA A 149 -36.21 -6.39 -10.49
CA ALA A 149 -36.93 -5.12 -10.67
C ALA A 149 -38.17 -5.23 -11.58
N VAL A 150 -38.25 -6.25 -12.45
CA VAL A 150 -39.39 -6.44 -13.36
C VAL A 150 -40.36 -7.55 -12.94
N VAL A 151 -40.01 -8.41 -11.97
CA VAL A 151 -40.78 -9.63 -11.64
C VAL A 151 -42.24 -9.35 -11.30
N ARG A 152 -42.54 -8.19 -10.70
CA ARG A 152 -43.88 -7.75 -10.29
C ARG A 152 -44.62 -6.87 -11.31
N ARG A 153 -44.06 -6.64 -12.50
CA ARG A 153 -44.70 -5.78 -13.52
C ARG A 153 -45.87 -6.50 -14.21
N PRO A 154 -46.96 -5.79 -14.54
CA PRO A 154 -48.19 -6.38 -15.07
C PRO A 154 -48.03 -7.11 -16.41
N GLY A 155 -47.03 -6.75 -17.23
CA GLY A 155 -46.70 -7.44 -18.49
C GLY A 155 -45.99 -8.79 -18.33
N ARG A 156 -45.72 -9.21 -17.08
CA ARG A 156 -44.99 -10.45 -16.74
C ARG A 156 -43.70 -10.62 -17.58
N PRO A 157 -42.85 -9.57 -17.69
CA PRO A 157 -41.62 -9.65 -18.47
C PRO A 157 -40.69 -10.73 -17.90
N ILE A 158 -39.94 -11.36 -18.79
CA ILE A 158 -38.81 -12.23 -18.46
C ILE A 158 -37.51 -11.54 -18.88
N VAL A 159 -36.39 -12.06 -18.41
CA VAL A 159 -35.05 -11.61 -18.85
C VAL A 159 -34.38 -12.76 -19.59
N LEU A 160 -34.03 -12.54 -20.85
CA LEU A 160 -33.20 -13.48 -21.60
C LEU A 160 -31.73 -13.20 -21.30
N CYS A 161 -31.06 -14.21 -20.76
CA CYS A 161 -29.62 -14.21 -20.55
C CYS A 161 -28.98 -15.29 -21.43
N SER A 162 -28.55 -14.91 -22.64
CA SER A 162 -27.84 -15.80 -23.55
C SER A 162 -26.33 -15.71 -23.35
N MET A 163 -25.63 -16.82 -23.48
CA MET A 163 -24.17 -16.91 -23.34
C MET A 163 -23.61 -18.12 -24.09
N GLY A 164 -22.34 -18.06 -24.50
CA GLY A 164 -21.67 -19.23 -25.08
C GLY A 164 -21.31 -20.29 -24.03
N ASP A 165 -21.12 -21.53 -24.48
CA ASP A 165 -20.57 -22.65 -23.69
C ASP A 165 -19.29 -22.30 -22.90
N GLY A 166 -18.37 -21.53 -23.51
CA GLY A 166 -17.19 -21.00 -22.84
C GLY A 166 -17.53 -20.09 -21.65
N ALA A 167 -18.42 -19.11 -21.87
CA ALA A 167 -18.83 -18.12 -20.87
C ALA A 167 -19.62 -18.71 -19.69
N SER A 168 -20.30 -19.84 -19.92
CA SER A 168 -21.06 -20.55 -18.87
C SER A 168 -20.18 -21.11 -17.73
N GLN A 169 -18.86 -21.10 -17.90
CA GLN A 169 -17.90 -21.57 -16.90
C GLN A 169 -17.41 -20.44 -15.96
N GLU A 170 -17.74 -19.18 -16.27
CA GLU A 170 -17.37 -18.06 -15.41
C GLU A 170 -18.11 -18.11 -14.08
N GLY A 171 -17.41 -17.77 -12.99
CA GLY A 171 -17.97 -17.83 -11.64
C GLY A 171 -19.26 -17.02 -11.50
N GLU A 172 -19.27 -15.81 -12.06
CA GLU A 172 -20.41 -14.89 -12.04
C GLU A 172 -21.64 -15.44 -12.80
N ALA A 173 -21.45 -16.26 -13.84
CA ALA A 173 -22.55 -16.90 -14.55
C ALA A 173 -23.21 -17.98 -13.68
N LEU A 174 -22.41 -18.77 -12.96
CA LEU A 174 -22.92 -19.77 -12.00
C LEU A 174 -23.62 -19.12 -10.82
N GLU A 175 -23.04 -18.04 -10.28
CA GLU A 175 -23.66 -17.25 -9.22
C GLU A 175 -25.01 -16.68 -9.66
N ALA A 176 -25.12 -16.16 -10.89
CA ALA A 176 -26.37 -15.63 -11.42
C ALA A 176 -27.47 -16.70 -11.52
N VAL A 177 -27.15 -17.92 -11.98
CA VAL A 177 -28.12 -19.03 -12.01
C VAL A 177 -28.56 -19.38 -10.59
N ALA A 178 -27.61 -19.53 -9.66
CA ALA A 178 -27.91 -19.84 -8.27
C ALA A 178 -28.78 -18.77 -7.61
N GLU A 179 -28.50 -17.48 -7.87
CA GLU A 179 -29.25 -16.36 -7.33
C GLU A 179 -30.66 -16.25 -7.90
N ALA A 180 -30.82 -16.46 -9.21
CA ALA A 180 -32.15 -16.50 -9.84
C ALA A 180 -33.03 -17.61 -9.27
N VAL A 181 -32.45 -18.79 -8.99
CA VAL A 181 -33.14 -19.89 -8.31
C VAL A 181 -33.47 -19.51 -6.86
N ARG A 182 -32.51 -18.95 -6.11
CA ARG A 182 -32.70 -18.56 -4.71
C ARG A 182 -33.82 -17.54 -4.53
N GLN A 183 -33.95 -16.60 -5.45
CA GLN A 183 -34.95 -15.53 -5.41
C GLN A 183 -36.23 -15.83 -6.22
N SER A 184 -36.32 -16.98 -6.88
CA SER A 184 -37.42 -17.33 -7.81
C SER A 184 -37.66 -16.23 -8.86
N LEU A 185 -36.63 -15.91 -9.63
CA LEU A 185 -36.65 -14.84 -10.63
C LEU A 185 -36.74 -15.39 -12.06
N PRO A 186 -37.58 -14.80 -12.93
CA PRO A 186 -37.87 -15.32 -14.28
C PRO A 186 -36.76 -14.95 -15.29
N VAL A 187 -35.57 -15.51 -15.08
CA VAL A 187 -34.44 -15.41 -16.02
C VAL A 187 -34.38 -16.67 -16.87
N LEU A 188 -34.42 -16.50 -18.19
CA LEU A 188 -34.20 -17.57 -19.17
C LEU A 188 -32.72 -17.58 -19.50
N PHE A 189 -31.97 -18.51 -18.91
CA PHE A 189 -30.58 -18.75 -19.24
C PHE A 189 -30.49 -19.64 -20.48
N VAL A 190 -29.86 -19.14 -21.54
CA VAL A 190 -29.60 -19.90 -22.76
C VAL A 190 -28.11 -20.05 -22.95
N ILE A 191 -27.63 -21.29 -22.96
CA ILE A 191 -26.25 -21.62 -23.29
C ILE A 191 -26.22 -22.07 -24.75
N GLU A 192 -25.62 -21.25 -25.59
CA GLU A 192 -25.36 -21.56 -26.99
C GLU A 192 -24.11 -22.43 -27.13
N ASP A 193 -24.33 -23.74 -27.18
CA ASP A 193 -23.28 -24.75 -27.19
C ASP A 193 -22.91 -25.16 -28.61
N ASN A 194 -21.93 -24.45 -29.18
CA ASN A 194 -21.30 -24.81 -30.45
C ASN A 194 -20.13 -25.80 -30.29
N GLY A 195 -19.88 -26.29 -29.07
CA GLY A 195 -18.82 -27.24 -28.73
C GLY A 195 -17.40 -26.66 -28.66
N LEU A 196 -17.23 -25.34 -28.79
CA LEU A 196 -15.92 -24.66 -28.89
C LEU A 196 -15.88 -23.33 -28.12
N SER A 197 -15.03 -23.27 -27.09
CA SER A 197 -14.56 -22.01 -26.49
C SER A 197 -13.28 -21.57 -27.19
N ILE A 198 -13.41 -20.63 -28.14
CA ILE A 198 -12.35 -20.22 -29.08
C ILE A 198 -11.87 -21.44 -29.90
N SER A 199 -10.78 -22.09 -29.48
CA SER A 199 -10.21 -23.32 -30.05
C SER A 199 -10.39 -24.56 -29.18
N THR A 200 -10.85 -24.36 -27.95
CA THR A 200 -10.91 -25.39 -26.91
C THR A 200 -12.26 -26.10 -26.95
N ARG A 201 -12.26 -27.42 -27.18
CA ARG A 201 -13.49 -28.23 -27.08
C ARG A 201 -14.08 -28.17 -25.68
N THR A 202 -15.38 -27.98 -25.57
CA THR A 202 -16.07 -27.81 -24.27
C THR A 202 -16.70 -29.10 -23.74
N THR A 203 -16.81 -30.15 -24.57
CA THR A 203 -17.25 -31.48 -24.13
C THR A 203 -16.42 -31.97 -22.94
N GLY A 204 -17.09 -32.34 -21.85
CA GLY A 204 -16.43 -32.82 -20.64
C GLY A 204 -15.81 -31.72 -19.76
N ARG A 205 -16.08 -30.43 -20.06
CA ARG A 205 -15.47 -29.29 -19.36
C ARG A 205 -16.47 -28.27 -18.81
N THR A 206 -17.77 -28.42 -19.05
CA THR A 206 -18.81 -27.52 -18.55
C THR A 206 -19.62 -28.17 -17.43
N PHE A 207 -20.36 -27.39 -16.65
CA PHE A 207 -21.20 -27.93 -15.58
C PHE A 207 -22.32 -28.85 -16.09
N TYR A 208 -22.70 -28.74 -17.37
CA TYR A 208 -23.74 -29.54 -18.02
C TYR A 208 -23.18 -30.64 -18.94
N SER A 209 -21.86 -30.66 -19.17
CA SER A 209 -21.11 -31.66 -19.93
C SER A 209 -19.85 -32.03 -19.14
N LEU A 210 -20.00 -32.92 -18.17
CA LEU A 210 -18.92 -33.40 -17.31
C LEU A 210 -18.06 -34.49 -17.99
N PRO A 211 -16.84 -34.76 -17.49
CA PRO A 211 -16.03 -35.88 -17.98
C PRO A 211 -16.79 -37.21 -17.94
N GLU A 212 -16.49 -38.13 -18.88
CA GLU A 212 -17.22 -39.40 -19.10
C GLU A 212 -17.38 -40.29 -17.86
N VAL A 213 -16.53 -40.11 -16.84
CA VAL A 213 -16.61 -40.84 -15.56
C VAL A 213 -17.83 -40.44 -14.71
N TYR A 214 -18.41 -39.28 -14.98
CA TYR A 214 -19.62 -38.78 -14.31
C TYR A 214 -20.84 -38.94 -15.23
N PRO A 215 -22.03 -39.21 -14.66
CA PRO A 215 -23.26 -39.16 -15.44
C PRO A 215 -23.49 -37.74 -15.98
N THR A 216 -24.13 -37.65 -17.14
CA THR A 216 -24.56 -36.37 -17.69
C THR A 216 -25.53 -35.70 -16.71
N PRO A 217 -25.28 -34.45 -16.26
CA PRO A 217 -26.15 -33.80 -15.28
C PRO A 217 -27.51 -33.44 -15.88
N ASP A 218 -28.61 -33.75 -15.20
CA ASP A 218 -29.94 -33.30 -15.61
C ASP A 218 -30.43 -32.08 -14.81
N LEU A 219 -29.70 -31.72 -13.75
CA LEU A 219 -30.02 -30.63 -12.84
C LEU A 219 -28.76 -29.82 -12.51
N VAL A 220 -28.94 -28.52 -12.27
CA VAL A 220 -27.94 -27.64 -11.65
C VAL A 220 -28.64 -26.74 -10.64
N PHE A 221 -28.16 -26.68 -9.39
CA PHE A 221 -28.85 -25.95 -8.29
C PHE A 221 -30.34 -26.29 -8.11
N GLY A 222 -30.77 -27.49 -8.52
CA GLY A 222 -32.18 -27.90 -8.51
C GLY A 222 -32.99 -27.47 -9.75
N LEU A 223 -32.38 -26.76 -10.69
CA LEU A 223 -32.99 -26.34 -11.95
C LEU A 223 -32.77 -27.39 -13.05
N PRO A 224 -33.83 -27.84 -13.77
CA PRO A 224 -33.69 -28.73 -14.92
C PRO A 224 -32.85 -28.14 -16.05
N ILE A 225 -31.98 -28.98 -16.64
CA ILE A 225 -31.20 -28.61 -17.82
C ILE A 225 -31.95 -29.08 -19.07
N HIS A 226 -32.64 -28.16 -19.73
CA HIS A 226 -33.33 -28.44 -20.99
C HIS A 226 -32.31 -28.47 -22.14
N ARG A 227 -32.26 -29.57 -22.90
CA ARG A 227 -31.30 -29.74 -24.02
C ARG A 227 -32.05 -29.73 -25.34
N LEU A 228 -31.79 -28.71 -26.16
CA LEU A 228 -32.45 -28.50 -27.44
C LEU A 228 -31.43 -28.48 -28.59
N ASP A 229 -31.88 -28.77 -29.80
CA ASP A 229 -31.05 -28.73 -31.01
C ASP A 229 -31.33 -27.42 -31.78
N GLY A 230 -30.33 -26.55 -31.86
CA GLY A 230 -30.40 -25.28 -32.58
C GLY A 230 -30.14 -25.39 -34.08
N ARG A 231 -29.79 -26.58 -34.60
CA ARG A 231 -29.60 -26.78 -36.05
C ARG A 231 -30.93 -26.78 -36.81
N ASP A 232 -32.02 -27.10 -36.13
CA ASP A 232 -33.39 -27.08 -36.67
C ASP A 232 -34.20 -25.98 -35.96
N PRO A 233 -34.39 -24.81 -36.60
CA PRO A 233 -35.11 -23.68 -35.98
C PRO A 233 -36.56 -24.00 -35.62
N VAL A 234 -37.24 -24.87 -36.38
CA VAL A 234 -38.64 -25.24 -36.12
C VAL A 234 -38.73 -26.07 -34.85
N ALA A 235 -37.84 -27.07 -34.72
CA ALA A 235 -37.75 -27.89 -33.52
C ALA A 235 -37.30 -27.09 -32.29
N LEU A 236 -36.35 -26.16 -32.46
CA LEU A 236 -35.88 -25.28 -31.40
C LEU A 236 -37.03 -24.43 -30.83
N HIS A 237 -37.80 -23.77 -31.69
CA HIS A 237 -38.98 -23.00 -31.28
C HIS A 237 -40.00 -23.87 -30.55
N ALA A 238 -40.33 -25.05 -31.09
CA ALA A 238 -41.28 -25.98 -30.48
C ALA A 238 -40.83 -26.44 -29.08
N GLY A 239 -39.52 -26.56 -28.84
CA GLY A 239 -38.97 -26.88 -27.52
C GLY A 239 -38.94 -25.69 -26.55
N LEU A 240 -38.66 -24.49 -27.04
CA LEU A 240 -38.59 -23.27 -26.23
C LEU A 240 -39.96 -22.72 -25.83
N ALA A 241 -40.96 -22.82 -26.71
CA ALA A 241 -42.29 -22.26 -26.50
C ALA A 241 -42.92 -22.67 -25.15
N PRO A 242 -43.04 -23.97 -24.79
CA PRO A 242 -43.63 -24.37 -23.52
C PRO A 242 -42.81 -23.92 -22.30
N ILE A 243 -41.48 -23.78 -22.45
CA ILE A 243 -40.62 -23.28 -21.37
C ILE A 243 -40.91 -21.81 -21.10
N VAL A 244 -40.95 -20.98 -22.14
CA VAL A 244 -41.23 -19.54 -22.03
C VAL A 244 -42.66 -19.29 -21.51
N GLU A 245 -43.64 -20.06 -22.01
CA GLU A 245 -45.02 -20.00 -21.51
C GLU A 245 -45.08 -20.31 -20.01
N MET A 246 -44.47 -21.43 -19.58
CA MET A 246 -44.44 -21.81 -18.17
C MET A 246 -43.73 -20.77 -17.30
N MET A 247 -42.57 -20.27 -17.73
CA MET A 247 -41.85 -19.20 -17.02
C MET A 247 -42.69 -17.94 -16.84
N ARG A 248 -43.51 -17.58 -17.84
CA ARG A 248 -44.44 -16.47 -17.68
C ARG A 248 -45.45 -16.79 -16.61
N GLU A 249 -45.97 -18.02 -16.54
CA GLU A 249 -46.97 -18.48 -15.57
C GLU A 249 -46.45 -18.65 -14.13
N ASP A 250 -45.33 -19.32 -13.92
CA ASP A 250 -44.81 -19.66 -12.58
C ASP A 250 -43.82 -18.62 -12.04
N ARG A 251 -43.28 -17.77 -12.91
CA ARG A 251 -42.26 -16.74 -12.63
C ARG A 251 -40.92 -17.32 -12.16
N LEU A 252 -40.63 -18.57 -12.49
CA LEU A 252 -39.38 -19.26 -12.14
C LEU A 252 -38.31 -19.10 -13.24
N PRO A 253 -37.02 -19.25 -12.91
CA PRO A 253 -35.96 -19.29 -13.92
C PRO A 253 -36.02 -20.58 -14.75
N ALA A 254 -35.40 -20.57 -15.92
CA ALA A 254 -35.17 -21.76 -16.73
C ALA A 254 -33.75 -21.76 -17.30
N LEU A 255 -33.19 -22.96 -17.51
CA LEU A 255 -31.88 -23.14 -18.14
C LEU A 255 -31.99 -24.06 -19.34
N VAL A 256 -31.57 -23.53 -20.49
CA VAL A 256 -31.61 -24.23 -21.77
C VAL A 256 -30.19 -24.29 -22.35
N VAL A 257 -29.74 -25.48 -22.70
CA VAL A 257 -28.52 -25.71 -23.49
C VAL A 257 -28.94 -26.01 -24.92
N VAL A 258 -28.58 -25.14 -25.85
CA VAL A 258 -28.89 -25.25 -27.26
C VAL A 258 -27.64 -25.72 -28.01
N SER A 259 -27.66 -26.97 -28.46
CA SER A 259 -26.57 -27.51 -29.28
C SER A 259 -26.61 -26.95 -30.69
N MET A 260 -25.50 -26.42 -31.18
CA MET A 260 -25.38 -25.84 -32.52
C MET A 260 -23.98 -26.10 -33.10
N ASP A 261 -23.69 -25.56 -34.29
CA ASP A 261 -22.40 -25.72 -34.95
C ASP A 261 -21.83 -24.36 -35.34
N ARG A 262 -20.55 -24.09 -35.07
CA ARG A 262 -19.88 -22.89 -35.56
C ARG A 262 -19.38 -23.10 -36.99
N LEU A 263 -19.91 -22.35 -37.95
CA LEU A 263 -19.65 -22.57 -39.39
C LEU A 263 -18.38 -21.88 -39.91
N THR A 264 -17.89 -20.91 -39.16
CA THR A 264 -16.70 -20.11 -39.46
C THR A 264 -15.75 -20.07 -38.25
N SER A 265 -14.59 -19.45 -38.44
CA SER A 265 -13.62 -19.22 -37.36
C SER A 265 -14.21 -18.34 -36.24
N HIS A 266 -13.57 -18.34 -35.06
CA HIS A 266 -14.08 -17.66 -33.86
C HIS A 266 -14.26 -16.16 -34.09
N THR A 267 -13.28 -15.52 -34.71
CA THR A 267 -13.24 -14.12 -35.14
C THR A 267 -12.49 -14.02 -36.47
N ASN A 268 -12.43 -12.84 -37.08
CA ASN A 268 -11.57 -12.58 -38.23
C ASN A 268 -10.06 -12.72 -37.93
N ALA A 269 -9.66 -12.75 -36.65
CA ALA A 269 -8.29 -12.93 -36.18
C ALA A 269 -7.95 -14.39 -35.80
N ASP A 270 -8.87 -15.32 -36.04
CA ASP A 270 -8.72 -16.76 -35.77
C ASP A 270 -8.71 -17.58 -37.08
N ASP A 271 -8.09 -18.76 -37.05
CA ASP A 271 -8.13 -19.72 -38.16
C ASP A 271 -8.48 -21.11 -37.64
N ASP A 272 -9.72 -21.51 -37.87
CA ASP A 272 -10.24 -22.76 -37.33
C ASP A 272 -9.67 -24.01 -38.01
N ARG A 273 -9.06 -23.87 -39.19
CA ARG A 273 -8.34 -24.96 -39.88
C ARG A 273 -7.14 -25.45 -39.09
N VAL A 274 -6.63 -24.64 -38.15
CA VAL A 274 -5.50 -24.99 -37.29
C VAL A 274 -5.87 -26.07 -36.28
N TYR A 275 -7.12 -26.10 -35.80
CA TYR A 275 -7.54 -26.98 -34.70
C TYR A 275 -8.79 -27.81 -35.01
N ARG A 276 -9.49 -27.56 -36.13
CA ARG A 276 -10.63 -28.37 -36.58
C ARG A 276 -10.26 -29.18 -37.82
N PRO A 277 -10.52 -30.50 -37.83
CA PRO A 277 -10.42 -31.29 -39.05
C PRO A 277 -11.38 -30.78 -40.14
N ALA A 278 -10.94 -30.79 -41.41
CA ALA A 278 -11.77 -30.35 -42.54
C ALA A 278 -13.12 -31.09 -42.61
N GLU A 279 -13.14 -32.40 -42.32
CA GLU A 279 -14.35 -33.21 -42.26
C GLU A 279 -15.37 -32.72 -41.23
N GLU A 280 -14.90 -32.17 -40.10
CA GLU A 280 -15.74 -31.62 -39.05
C GLU A 280 -16.43 -30.33 -39.53
N VAL A 281 -15.65 -29.42 -40.15
CA VAL A 281 -16.15 -28.15 -40.71
C VAL A 281 -17.15 -28.40 -41.85
N ASP A 282 -16.82 -29.34 -42.73
CA ASP A 282 -17.70 -29.74 -43.84
C ASP A 282 -19.01 -30.36 -43.35
N ARG A 283 -18.96 -31.16 -42.28
CA ARG A 283 -20.16 -31.70 -41.65
C ARG A 283 -21.01 -30.60 -41.03
N ALA A 284 -20.40 -29.67 -40.30
CA ALA A 284 -21.08 -28.51 -39.71
C ALA A 284 -21.82 -27.70 -40.78
N ARG A 285 -21.19 -27.41 -41.92
CA ARG A 285 -21.84 -26.68 -43.02
C ARG A 285 -22.99 -27.42 -43.67
N ARG A 286 -22.89 -28.74 -43.84
CA ARG A 286 -23.93 -29.53 -44.53
C ARG A 286 -25.14 -29.83 -43.66
N LEU A 287 -24.94 -30.07 -42.36
CA LEU A 287 -25.98 -30.59 -41.46
C LEU A 287 -26.35 -29.61 -40.34
N GLY A 288 -25.45 -28.68 -40.02
CA GLY A 288 -25.57 -27.76 -38.90
C GLY A 288 -25.87 -26.31 -39.29
N ASP A 289 -26.12 -26.00 -40.57
CA ASP A 289 -26.48 -24.64 -41.00
C ASP A 289 -28.01 -24.40 -40.80
N PRO A 290 -28.41 -23.65 -39.77
CA PRO A 290 -29.83 -23.48 -39.45
C PRO A 290 -30.60 -22.68 -40.50
N LEU A 291 -29.93 -21.77 -41.23
CA LEU A 291 -30.56 -21.01 -42.31
C LEU A 291 -30.92 -21.93 -43.47
N HIS A 292 -30.01 -22.83 -43.85
CA HIS A 292 -30.29 -23.84 -44.86
C HIS A 292 -31.45 -24.74 -44.44
N ASN A 293 -31.45 -25.19 -43.18
CA ASN A 293 -32.47 -26.11 -42.67
C ASN A 293 -33.85 -25.46 -42.65
N LEU A 294 -33.98 -24.21 -42.18
CA LEU A 294 -35.27 -23.49 -42.24
C LEU A 294 -35.72 -23.25 -43.68
N ARG A 295 -34.81 -22.94 -44.61
CA ARG A 295 -35.13 -22.84 -46.04
C ARG A 295 -35.78 -24.13 -46.56
N GLN A 296 -35.25 -25.30 -46.20
CA GLN A 296 -35.82 -26.58 -46.58
C GLN A 296 -37.20 -26.83 -45.95
N HIS A 297 -37.42 -26.43 -44.69
CA HIS A 297 -38.74 -26.50 -44.07
C HIS A 297 -39.78 -25.68 -44.85
N LEU A 298 -39.45 -24.43 -45.22
CA LEU A 298 -40.34 -23.54 -45.96
C LEU A 298 -40.68 -24.10 -47.35
N ILE A 299 -39.68 -24.58 -48.09
CA ILE A 299 -39.89 -25.21 -49.41
C ILE A 299 -40.77 -26.46 -49.28
N SER A 300 -40.48 -27.33 -48.30
CA SER A 300 -41.27 -28.55 -48.07
C SER A 300 -42.71 -28.26 -47.65
N SER A 301 -42.96 -27.06 -47.11
CA SER A 301 -44.28 -26.57 -46.70
C SER A 301 -45.03 -25.85 -47.82
N GLY A 302 -44.49 -25.85 -49.05
CA GLY A 302 -45.15 -25.36 -50.25
C GLY A 302 -44.78 -23.95 -50.68
N LEU A 303 -43.81 -23.30 -50.02
CA LEU A 303 -43.29 -22.00 -50.44
C LEU A 303 -42.35 -22.16 -51.64
N SER A 304 -42.43 -21.24 -52.61
CA SER A 304 -41.61 -21.35 -53.82
C SER A 304 -40.15 -20.96 -53.52
N PRO A 305 -39.14 -21.65 -54.08
CA PRO A 305 -37.74 -21.23 -53.96
C PRO A 305 -37.50 -19.79 -54.43
N GLU A 306 -38.22 -19.35 -55.47
CA GLU A 306 -38.14 -18.00 -56.02
C GLU A 306 -38.61 -16.94 -55.01
N GLU A 307 -39.56 -17.26 -54.14
CA GLU A 307 -40.01 -16.35 -53.08
C GLU A 307 -38.91 -16.10 -52.04
N LEU A 308 -38.22 -17.17 -51.63
CA LEU A 308 -37.10 -17.08 -50.68
C LEU A 308 -35.89 -16.36 -51.31
N ASP A 309 -35.65 -16.58 -52.61
CA ASP A 309 -34.61 -15.88 -53.36
C ASP A 309 -34.89 -14.37 -53.45
N ARG A 310 -36.16 -13.97 -53.61
CA ARG A 310 -36.54 -12.55 -53.55
C ARG A 310 -36.24 -11.94 -52.18
N ILE A 311 -36.58 -12.62 -51.09
CA ILE A 311 -36.28 -12.14 -49.73
C ILE A 311 -34.77 -11.96 -49.53
N GLU A 312 -33.98 -12.94 -49.95
CA GLU A 312 -32.52 -12.85 -49.86
C GLU A 312 -31.96 -11.70 -50.71
N HIS A 313 -32.50 -11.45 -51.89
CA HIS A 313 -32.08 -10.33 -52.74
C HIS A 313 -32.43 -8.96 -52.15
N GLU A 314 -33.62 -8.83 -51.55
CA GLU A 314 -34.01 -7.61 -50.82
C GLU A 314 -33.08 -7.33 -49.64
N VAL A 315 -32.70 -8.39 -48.92
CA VAL A 315 -31.72 -8.30 -47.81
C VAL A 315 -30.34 -7.90 -48.33
N ASP A 316 -29.89 -8.44 -49.46
CA ASP A 316 -28.62 -8.04 -50.09
C ASP A 316 -28.61 -6.54 -50.43
N ASP A 317 -29.70 -6.02 -50.98
CA ASP A 317 -29.85 -4.59 -51.27
C ASP A 317 -29.87 -3.73 -49.99
N GLU A 318 -30.59 -4.18 -48.95
CA GLU A 318 -30.64 -3.51 -47.65
C GLU A 318 -29.25 -3.42 -47.01
N VAL A 319 -28.51 -4.52 -46.98
CA VAL A 319 -27.13 -4.58 -46.44
C VAL A 319 -26.20 -3.68 -47.25
N ARG A 320 -26.28 -3.71 -48.58
CA ARG A 320 -25.46 -2.85 -49.45
C ARG A 320 -25.71 -1.37 -49.17
N LEU A 321 -26.98 -0.96 -49.09
CA LEU A 321 -27.34 0.42 -48.76
C LEU A 321 -26.87 0.83 -47.36
N ALA A 322 -26.96 -0.07 -46.39
CA ALA A 322 -26.46 0.14 -45.04
C ALA A 322 -24.92 0.28 -44.99
N VAL A 323 -24.19 -0.52 -45.76
CA VAL A 323 -22.73 -0.38 -45.91
C VAL A 323 -22.39 0.98 -46.51
N ASP A 324 -23.06 1.39 -47.59
CA ASP A 324 -22.85 2.70 -48.22
C ASP A 324 -23.17 3.86 -47.27
N ALA A 325 -24.18 3.71 -46.41
CA ALA A 325 -24.50 4.69 -45.37
C ALA A 325 -23.41 4.75 -44.29
N ALA A 326 -23.00 3.60 -43.75
CA ALA A 326 -21.97 3.51 -42.72
C ALA A 326 -20.62 4.08 -43.18
N LEU A 327 -20.22 3.82 -44.42
CA LEU A 327 -18.98 4.35 -45.00
C LEU A 327 -19.03 5.86 -45.29
N ARG A 328 -20.22 6.46 -45.36
CA ARG A 328 -20.41 7.91 -45.53
C ARG A 328 -20.60 8.65 -44.20
N ALA A 329 -20.87 7.92 -43.13
CA ALA A 329 -21.04 8.49 -41.81
C ALA A 329 -19.74 9.15 -41.32
N PRO A 330 -19.82 10.24 -40.56
CA PRO A 330 -18.64 10.91 -40.05
C PRO A 330 -17.92 10.05 -38.99
N ASP A 331 -16.62 10.26 -38.86
CA ASP A 331 -15.83 9.69 -37.77
C ASP A 331 -16.30 10.23 -36.41
N PRO A 332 -16.25 9.41 -35.34
CA PRO A 332 -16.59 9.86 -34.00
C PRO A 332 -15.59 10.89 -33.46
N SER A 333 -16.07 11.82 -32.63
CA SER A 333 -15.19 12.74 -31.91
C SER A 333 -14.56 12.06 -30.69
N PRO A 334 -13.27 12.29 -30.40
CA PRO A 334 -12.63 11.76 -29.21
C PRO A 334 -13.25 12.37 -27.94
N VAL A 335 -13.37 11.56 -26.89
CA VAL A 335 -13.90 11.97 -25.59
C VAL A 335 -12.88 11.64 -24.50
N PHE A 336 -12.53 12.63 -23.70
CA PHE A 336 -11.49 12.53 -22.65
C PHE A 336 -12.06 12.33 -21.24
N GLU A 337 -13.39 12.20 -21.12
CA GLU A 337 -14.09 12.06 -19.85
C GLU A 337 -15.07 10.87 -19.88
N ALA A 338 -14.96 9.99 -18.88
CA ALA A 338 -15.85 8.83 -18.73
C ALA A 338 -17.08 9.13 -17.85
N LYS A 339 -17.12 10.28 -17.17
CA LYS A 339 -18.18 10.63 -16.22
C LYS A 339 -19.25 11.50 -16.89
N ALA A 340 -20.52 11.18 -16.64
CA ALA A 340 -21.65 12.04 -17.03
C ALA A 340 -21.54 13.44 -16.38
N PRO A 341 -21.88 14.58 -16.99
CA PRO A 341 -21.76 15.89 -16.34
C PRO A 341 -22.50 15.99 -14.98
N LEU A 342 -21.93 16.72 -14.01
CA LEU A 342 -22.59 16.95 -12.71
C LEU A 342 -23.72 17.99 -12.83
N PRO A 343 -24.80 17.84 -12.06
CA PRO A 343 -25.77 18.91 -11.82
C PRO A 343 -25.07 20.18 -11.25
N PRO A 344 -25.47 21.41 -11.66
CA PRO A 344 -24.84 22.65 -11.21
C PRO A 344 -24.78 22.81 -9.68
N LEU A 345 -25.79 22.35 -8.97
CA LEU A 345 -25.88 22.39 -7.50
C LEU A 345 -24.77 21.59 -6.80
N LEU A 346 -24.18 20.59 -7.47
CA LEU A 346 -23.07 19.79 -6.94
C LEU A 346 -21.70 20.34 -7.33
N VAL A 347 -21.64 21.34 -8.21
CA VAL A 347 -20.40 22.07 -8.55
C VAL A 347 -20.29 23.34 -7.70
N GLN A 348 -21.42 24.02 -7.49
CA GLN A 348 -21.56 25.28 -6.77
C GLN A 348 -22.51 25.12 -5.58
N ALA A 349 -22.24 24.16 -4.71
CA ALA A 349 -23.07 23.95 -3.53
C ALA A 349 -23.10 25.23 -2.65
N PRO A 350 -24.21 25.50 -1.95
CA PRO A 350 -24.30 26.61 -0.99
C PRO A 350 -23.18 26.53 0.05
N ALA A 351 -22.89 27.66 0.71
CA ALA A 351 -22.01 27.68 1.87
C ALA A 351 -22.46 26.63 2.90
N GLU A 352 -21.51 25.91 3.49
CA GLU A 352 -21.82 24.86 4.45
C GLU A 352 -22.65 25.44 5.60
N PRO A 353 -23.80 24.85 5.95
CA PRO A 353 -24.64 25.36 7.02
C PRO A 353 -23.88 25.30 8.36
N ASP A 354 -24.06 26.33 9.18
CA ASP A 354 -23.47 26.43 10.51
C ASP A 354 -23.87 25.22 11.37
N GLU A 355 -22.94 24.74 12.20
CA GLU A 355 -23.20 23.70 13.21
C GLU A 355 -23.92 24.33 14.41
N PRO A 356 -25.23 24.06 14.64
CA PRO A 356 -25.94 24.67 15.76
C PRO A 356 -25.31 24.21 17.09
N GLU A 357 -25.00 25.15 18.00
CA GLU A 357 -24.46 24.81 19.33
C GLU A 357 -25.44 23.95 20.15
N ASN A 358 -26.74 24.17 19.96
CA ASN A 358 -27.82 23.45 20.64
C ASN A 358 -28.52 22.51 19.66
N GLY A 359 -28.24 21.20 19.74
CA GLY A 359 -28.87 20.18 18.90
C GLY A 359 -28.36 18.78 19.19
N ARG A 360 -29.11 17.76 18.76
CA ARG A 360 -28.63 16.36 18.78
C ARG A 360 -27.39 16.28 17.88
N ARG A 361 -26.28 15.77 18.42
CA ARG A 361 -25.08 15.47 17.63
C ARG A 361 -25.13 14.04 17.12
N TRP A 362 -25.08 13.89 15.80
CA TRP A 362 -25.06 12.63 15.07
C TRP A 362 -23.62 12.17 14.88
N THR A 363 -23.31 10.94 15.29
CA THR A 363 -22.05 10.30 14.85
C THR A 363 -22.10 10.03 13.35
N MET A 364 -20.96 9.71 12.72
CA MET A 364 -20.92 9.38 11.29
C MET A 364 -21.85 8.21 10.96
N LEU A 365 -21.89 7.19 11.83
CA LEU A 365 -22.78 6.05 11.70
C LEU A 365 -24.25 6.48 11.71
N GLU A 366 -24.65 7.29 12.69
CA GLU A 366 -26.03 7.76 12.79
C GLU A 366 -26.41 8.69 11.63
N ALA A 367 -25.49 9.54 11.18
CA ALA A 367 -25.68 10.45 10.05
C ALA A 367 -25.90 9.68 8.73
N ILE A 368 -25.08 8.68 8.43
CA ILE A 368 -25.28 7.80 7.26
C ILE A 368 -26.64 7.11 7.35
N ARG A 369 -26.98 6.54 8.53
CA ARG A 369 -28.27 5.88 8.76
C ARG A 369 -29.44 6.82 8.51
N GLU A 370 -29.36 8.05 8.99
CA GLU A 370 -30.43 9.04 8.85
C GLU A 370 -30.60 9.50 7.40
N VAL A 371 -29.51 9.69 6.65
CA VAL A 371 -29.59 9.96 5.21
C VAL A 371 -30.24 8.80 4.47
N LEU A 372 -29.83 7.55 4.75
CA LEU A 372 -30.44 6.37 4.12
C LEU A 372 -31.92 6.24 4.46
N ARG A 373 -32.31 6.47 5.71
CA ARG A 373 -33.71 6.53 6.14
C ARG A 373 -34.49 7.56 5.34
N HIS A 374 -34.02 8.80 5.32
CA HIS A 374 -34.67 9.89 4.59
C HIS A 374 -34.83 9.57 3.10
N ARG A 375 -33.82 8.98 2.46
CA ARG A 375 -33.87 8.58 1.05
C ARG A 375 -34.83 7.41 0.81
N LEU A 376 -34.93 6.48 1.74
CA LEU A 376 -35.93 5.43 1.72
C LEU A 376 -37.35 6.01 1.87
N GLU A 377 -37.55 7.00 2.72
CA GLU A 377 -38.86 7.65 2.94
C GLU A 377 -39.31 8.47 1.73
N THR A 378 -38.38 9.19 1.09
CA THR A 378 -38.71 10.22 0.09
C THR A 378 -38.59 9.76 -1.36
N ASP A 379 -37.78 8.74 -1.67
CA ASP A 379 -37.60 8.23 -3.03
C ASP A 379 -37.93 6.73 -3.10
N PRO A 380 -39.06 6.33 -3.71
CA PRO A 380 -39.45 4.92 -3.80
C PRO A 380 -38.52 4.08 -4.66
N ARG A 381 -37.65 4.71 -5.47
CA ARG A 381 -36.66 4.03 -6.32
C ARG A 381 -35.44 3.56 -5.54
N VAL A 382 -35.22 4.06 -4.32
CA VAL A 382 -34.06 3.71 -3.50
C VAL A 382 -34.27 2.34 -2.85
N THR A 383 -33.28 1.48 -2.95
CA THR A 383 -33.27 0.19 -2.25
C THR A 383 -31.87 -0.17 -1.80
N LEU A 384 -31.75 -0.91 -0.72
CA LEU A 384 -30.47 -1.34 -0.16
C LEU A 384 -30.33 -2.85 -0.28
N CYS A 385 -29.17 -3.32 -0.73
CA CYS A 385 -28.82 -4.74 -0.77
C CYS A 385 -27.39 -4.96 -0.28
N GLY A 386 -27.16 -6.05 0.44
CA GLY A 386 -25.84 -6.43 0.91
C GLY A 386 -25.89 -7.48 2.01
N GLN A 387 -24.73 -7.86 2.52
CA GLN A 387 -24.63 -8.90 3.54
C GLN A 387 -24.94 -8.33 4.93
N ASP A 388 -25.78 -9.02 5.70
CA ASP A 388 -26.14 -8.68 7.09
C ASP A 388 -26.83 -7.33 7.31
N ILE A 389 -27.37 -6.67 6.26
CA ILE A 389 -27.92 -5.31 6.36
C ILE A 389 -29.33 -5.26 6.96
N GLU A 390 -30.02 -6.39 7.08
CA GLU A 390 -31.34 -6.45 7.70
C GLU A 390 -31.28 -6.45 9.24
N ASP A 391 -32.42 -6.10 9.83
CA ASP A 391 -32.68 -6.18 11.25
C ASP A 391 -32.67 -7.61 11.78
N PRO A 392 -32.28 -7.81 13.06
CA PRO A 392 -31.98 -6.79 14.07
C PRO A 392 -30.55 -6.23 14.00
N LYS A 393 -29.71 -6.74 13.09
CA LYS A 393 -28.27 -6.43 13.06
C LYS A 393 -28.01 -5.06 12.43
N GLY A 394 -28.41 -4.88 11.17
CA GLY A 394 -28.28 -3.62 10.44
C GLY A 394 -26.86 -3.33 9.94
N ASP A 395 -26.23 -4.30 9.28
CA ASP A 395 -24.81 -4.37 8.90
C ASP A 395 -23.86 -4.73 10.07
N VAL A 396 -22.58 -4.99 9.77
CA VAL A 396 -21.59 -5.38 10.79
C VAL A 396 -21.44 -4.38 11.94
N PHE A 397 -21.69 -3.09 11.64
CA PHE A 397 -21.53 -1.95 12.53
C PHE A 397 -22.87 -1.37 13.03
N GLY A 398 -24.00 -1.75 12.44
CA GLY A 398 -25.31 -1.18 12.70
C GLY A 398 -25.69 0.00 11.78
N VAL A 399 -25.01 0.28 10.68
CA VAL A 399 -25.33 1.43 9.79
C VAL A 399 -26.78 1.40 9.29
N THR A 400 -27.33 0.23 8.98
CA THR A 400 -28.70 0.08 8.45
C THR A 400 -29.72 -0.37 9.50
N ARG A 401 -29.35 -0.36 10.79
CA ARG A 401 -30.22 -0.83 11.89
C ARG A 401 -31.54 -0.05 11.94
N GLY A 402 -32.63 -0.80 12.02
CA GLY A 402 -34.03 -0.37 12.02
C GLY A 402 -34.62 -0.14 10.62
N LEU A 403 -33.81 -0.14 9.56
CA LEU A 403 -34.29 0.25 8.22
C LEU A 403 -35.09 -0.86 7.54
N SER A 404 -34.74 -2.14 7.67
CA SER A 404 -35.50 -3.21 7.01
C SER A 404 -36.87 -3.42 7.66
N SER A 405 -36.99 -3.20 8.97
CA SER A 405 -38.28 -3.22 9.67
C SER A 405 -39.16 -2.03 9.27
N ALA A 406 -38.56 -0.84 9.09
CA ALA A 406 -39.28 0.37 8.67
C ALA A 406 -39.67 0.36 7.18
N PHE A 407 -38.86 -0.27 6.32
CA PHE A 407 -39.07 -0.35 4.87
C PHE A 407 -39.03 -1.80 4.36
N PRO A 408 -40.03 -2.64 4.73
CA PRO A 408 -40.05 -4.05 4.36
C PRO A 408 -39.90 -4.27 2.85
N GLY A 409 -38.98 -5.15 2.48
CA GLY A 409 -38.72 -5.49 1.09
C GLY A 409 -37.93 -4.45 0.28
N ARG A 410 -37.46 -3.35 0.88
CA ARG A 410 -36.55 -2.38 0.22
C ARG A 410 -35.14 -2.39 0.77
N VAL A 411 -34.92 -2.98 1.95
CA VAL A 411 -33.60 -3.27 2.53
C VAL A 411 -33.53 -4.78 2.67
N ARG A 412 -32.62 -5.43 1.93
CA ARG A 412 -32.59 -6.90 1.81
C ARG A 412 -31.20 -7.48 1.98
N ASN A 413 -31.13 -8.61 2.67
CA ASN A 413 -29.91 -9.41 2.71
C ASN A 413 -29.65 -10.06 1.34
N ALA A 414 -28.41 -9.90 0.87
CA ALA A 414 -27.90 -10.50 -0.35
C ALA A 414 -27.13 -11.80 -0.06
N PRO A 415 -26.86 -12.66 -1.07
CA PRO A 415 -25.95 -13.79 -0.90
C PRO A 415 -24.54 -13.33 -0.52
N LEU A 416 -23.72 -14.27 -0.04
CA LEU A 416 -22.30 -14.05 0.25
C LEU A 416 -21.48 -14.07 -1.06
N ALA A 417 -21.77 -13.13 -1.96
CA ALA A 417 -21.18 -13.02 -3.29
C ALA A 417 -21.16 -11.56 -3.75
N GLU A 418 -19.99 -10.91 -3.68
CA GLU A 418 -19.85 -9.47 -3.91
C GLU A 418 -20.10 -9.08 -5.37
N ALA A 419 -19.67 -9.91 -6.33
CA ALA A 419 -19.95 -9.70 -7.75
C ALA A 419 -21.46 -9.74 -8.04
N THR A 420 -22.18 -10.70 -7.45
CA THR A 420 -23.65 -10.79 -7.53
C THR A 420 -24.34 -9.57 -6.92
N ILE A 421 -23.88 -9.07 -5.78
CA ILE A 421 -24.42 -7.85 -5.15
C ILE A 421 -24.30 -6.65 -6.09
N VAL A 422 -23.09 -6.41 -6.63
CA VAL A 422 -22.82 -5.25 -7.49
C VAL A 422 -23.52 -5.41 -8.85
N GLY A 423 -23.41 -6.57 -9.48
CA GLY A 423 -24.04 -6.85 -10.77
C GLY A 423 -25.57 -6.77 -10.72
N GLY A 424 -26.19 -7.33 -9.67
CA GLY A 424 -27.63 -7.20 -9.44
C GLY A 424 -28.06 -5.73 -9.25
N ALA A 425 -27.29 -4.94 -8.50
CA ALA A 425 -27.53 -3.51 -8.35
C ALA A 425 -27.42 -2.76 -9.69
N ILE A 426 -26.43 -3.08 -10.53
CA ILE A 426 -26.28 -2.49 -11.87
C ILE A 426 -27.53 -2.78 -12.73
N GLY A 427 -27.98 -4.03 -12.77
CA GLY A 427 -29.18 -4.42 -13.53
C GLY A 427 -30.44 -3.67 -13.08
N ARG A 428 -30.64 -3.52 -11.77
CA ARG A 428 -31.75 -2.73 -11.22
C ARG A 428 -31.65 -1.25 -11.57
N ALA A 429 -30.45 -0.69 -11.51
CA ALA A 429 -30.21 0.72 -11.83
C ALA A 429 -30.54 1.06 -13.29
N MET A 430 -30.34 0.13 -14.24
CA MET A 430 -30.72 0.30 -15.65
C MET A 430 -32.22 0.51 -15.86
N LEU A 431 -33.06 0.07 -14.92
CA LEU A 431 -34.52 0.23 -14.94
C LEU A 431 -34.99 1.54 -14.28
N GLY A 432 -34.05 2.42 -13.91
CA GLY A 432 -34.32 3.69 -13.25
C GLY A 432 -34.41 3.61 -11.72
N GLU A 433 -34.09 2.45 -11.13
CA GLU A 433 -33.93 2.35 -9.67
C GLU A 433 -32.63 3.02 -9.21
N ARG A 434 -32.52 3.27 -7.89
CA ARG A 434 -31.36 3.91 -7.26
C ARG A 434 -30.80 3.00 -6.16
N PRO A 435 -30.20 1.87 -6.52
CA PRO A 435 -29.77 0.89 -5.55
C PRO A 435 -28.51 1.34 -4.81
N VAL A 436 -28.48 0.99 -3.53
CA VAL A 436 -27.38 1.18 -2.61
C VAL A 436 -26.86 -0.20 -2.23
N ALA A 437 -25.72 -0.57 -2.81
CA ALA A 437 -25.07 -1.85 -2.56
C ALA A 437 -24.09 -1.73 -1.38
N PHE A 438 -24.06 -2.71 -0.50
CA PHE A 438 -23.12 -2.76 0.62
C PHE A 438 -22.11 -3.88 0.42
N LEU A 439 -20.82 -3.54 0.48
CA LEU A 439 -19.74 -4.49 0.70
C LEU A 439 -19.30 -4.43 2.15
N GLN A 440 -19.16 -5.59 2.77
CA GLN A 440 -18.94 -5.68 4.21
C GLN A 440 -17.63 -5.00 4.64
N PHE A 441 -16.58 -5.18 3.85
CA PHE A 441 -15.28 -4.52 4.01
C PHE A 441 -14.66 -4.21 2.65
N ALA A 442 -13.83 -3.16 2.59
CA ALA A 442 -13.04 -2.82 1.41
C ALA A 442 -12.23 -4.01 0.91
N ASP A 443 -11.73 -4.85 1.83
CA ASP A 443 -10.99 -6.09 1.58
C ASP A 443 -11.68 -7.05 0.57
N PHE A 444 -12.98 -6.91 0.33
CA PHE A 444 -13.75 -7.70 -0.65
C PHE A 444 -14.05 -7.00 -1.98
N LEU A 445 -13.59 -5.75 -2.17
CA LEU A 445 -13.62 -5.07 -3.47
C LEU A 445 -13.01 -5.91 -4.60
N PRO A 446 -11.87 -6.63 -4.43
CA PRO A 446 -11.31 -7.47 -5.48
C PRO A 446 -12.28 -8.51 -6.04
N VAL A 447 -13.19 -9.04 -5.21
CA VAL A 447 -14.17 -10.05 -5.64
C VAL A 447 -15.22 -9.45 -6.56
N ALA A 448 -15.59 -8.18 -6.36
CA ALA A 448 -16.53 -7.45 -7.22
C ALA A 448 -15.84 -6.58 -8.28
N PHE A 449 -14.51 -6.58 -8.35
CA PHE A 449 -13.76 -5.57 -9.13
C PHE A 449 -14.09 -5.63 -10.62
N ASN A 450 -14.35 -6.83 -11.14
CA ASN A 450 -14.78 -7.01 -12.52
C ASN A 450 -16.11 -6.28 -12.82
N GLN A 451 -17.12 -6.40 -11.96
CA GLN A 451 -18.38 -5.64 -12.09
C GLN A 451 -18.16 -4.12 -11.89
N ILE A 452 -17.28 -3.72 -10.97
CA ILE A 452 -16.99 -2.31 -10.72
C ILE A 452 -16.29 -1.66 -11.92
N HIS A 453 -15.22 -2.27 -12.42
CA HIS A 453 -14.40 -1.73 -13.49
C HIS A 453 -15.07 -1.88 -14.85
N SER A 454 -15.47 -3.10 -15.19
CA SER A 454 -15.91 -3.44 -16.55
C SER A 454 -17.34 -3.04 -16.83
N GLU A 455 -18.16 -2.78 -15.79
CA GLU A 455 -19.59 -2.46 -15.93
C GLU A 455 -19.95 -1.13 -15.29
N LEU A 456 -19.85 -1.03 -13.96
CA LEU A 456 -20.30 0.14 -13.21
C LEU A 456 -19.64 1.44 -13.70
N GLY A 457 -18.31 1.45 -13.86
CA GLY A 457 -17.57 2.62 -14.35
C GLY A 457 -17.71 2.87 -15.85
N SER A 458 -17.86 1.82 -16.65
CA SER A 458 -17.76 1.92 -18.11
C SER A 458 -19.10 2.16 -18.80
N LEU A 459 -20.23 1.70 -18.23
CA LEU A 459 -21.53 1.59 -18.91
C LEU A 459 -22.00 2.89 -19.54
N TRP A 460 -21.95 4.00 -18.80
CA TRP A 460 -22.37 5.30 -19.32
C TRP A 460 -21.50 5.74 -20.50
N TRP A 461 -20.17 5.62 -20.36
CA TRP A 461 -19.25 6.04 -21.39
C TRP A 461 -19.36 5.18 -22.66
N ARG A 462 -19.33 3.85 -22.51
CA ARG A 462 -19.35 2.88 -23.64
C ARG A 462 -20.69 2.81 -24.37
N SER A 463 -21.78 3.20 -23.71
CA SER A 463 -23.11 3.33 -24.32
C SER A 463 -23.41 4.71 -24.89
N ALA A 464 -22.41 5.61 -24.92
CA ALA A 464 -22.60 7.01 -25.30
C ALA A 464 -23.71 7.75 -24.51
N GLY A 465 -23.91 7.36 -23.24
CA GLY A 465 -24.90 7.92 -22.34
C GLY A 465 -26.32 7.38 -22.51
N THR A 466 -26.53 6.39 -23.37
CA THR A 466 -27.86 5.75 -23.56
C THR A 466 -28.25 4.84 -22.40
N PHE A 467 -27.26 4.31 -21.66
CA PHE A 467 -27.46 3.62 -20.39
C PHE A 467 -26.81 4.37 -19.22
N SER A 468 -27.41 4.27 -18.05
CA SER A 468 -26.87 4.81 -16.79
C SER A 468 -27.08 3.82 -15.65
N CYS A 469 -26.13 3.73 -14.72
CA CYS A 469 -26.23 2.90 -13.53
C CYS A 469 -25.86 3.71 -12.27
N PRO A 470 -26.79 4.53 -11.72
CA PRO A 470 -26.55 5.33 -10.51
C PRO A 470 -26.51 4.47 -9.23
N VAL A 471 -25.62 3.48 -9.18
CA VAL A 471 -25.41 2.63 -8.00
C VAL A 471 -24.50 3.37 -7.02
N ILE A 472 -24.88 3.37 -5.74
CA ILE A 472 -24.00 3.80 -4.64
C ILE A 472 -23.48 2.55 -3.94
N LEU A 473 -22.17 2.33 -3.97
CA LEU A 473 -21.50 1.23 -3.29
C LEU A 473 -20.95 1.73 -1.94
N LEU A 474 -21.60 1.37 -0.82
CA LEU A 474 -21.10 1.66 0.52
C LEU A 474 -20.12 0.57 0.97
N VAL A 475 -18.94 1.00 1.43
CA VAL A 475 -17.84 0.10 1.77
C VAL A 475 -17.17 0.51 3.09
N ALA A 476 -17.21 -0.37 4.10
CA ALA A 476 -16.50 -0.13 5.36
C ALA A 476 -14.99 -0.31 5.16
N CYS A 477 -14.17 0.62 5.65
CA CYS A 477 -12.73 0.59 5.37
C CYS A 477 -11.84 1.00 6.56
N GLY A 478 -10.55 0.79 6.41
CA GLY A 478 -9.52 1.27 7.33
C GLY A 478 -9.13 0.29 8.43
N GLY A 479 -7.98 0.52 9.02
CA GLY A 479 -7.18 -0.42 9.77
C GLY A 479 -6.83 0.07 11.16
N TYR A 480 -7.42 1.15 11.67
CA TYR A 480 -7.07 1.67 13.00
C TYR A 480 -7.75 0.98 14.19
N ARG A 481 -8.54 -0.09 14.00
CA ARG A 481 -9.10 -0.90 15.11
C ARG A 481 -8.19 -2.10 15.44
N PRO A 482 -8.07 -2.52 16.72
CA PRO A 482 -7.22 -3.65 17.09
C PRO A 482 -7.62 -5.00 16.47
N GLY A 483 -6.62 -5.77 16.05
CA GLY A 483 -6.77 -7.20 15.72
C GLY A 483 -7.43 -7.50 14.37
N LEU A 484 -7.52 -6.53 13.46
CA LEU A 484 -8.22 -6.69 12.18
C LEU A 484 -7.46 -7.60 11.20
N GLY A 485 -6.13 -7.48 11.16
CA GLY A 485 -5.32 -8.26 10.23
C GLY A 485 -5.51 -7.86 8.76
N PRO A 486 -5.05 -8.71 7.83
CA PRO A 486 -4.83 -8.32 6.43
C PRO A 486 -6.10 -8.18 5.57
N PHE A 487 -7.22 -8.75 6.02
CA PHE A 487 -8.48 -8.85 5.28
C PHE A 487 -9.68 -8.17 5.97
N HIS A 488 -9.40 -7.29 6.95
CA HIS A 488 -10.41 -6.45 7.59
C HIS A 488 -9.87 -5.05 7.86
N ALA A 489 -8.84 -4.59 7.16
CA ALA A 489 -8.10 -3.38 7.56
C ALA A 489 -7.74 -2.47 6.38
N GLN A 490 -7.97 -2.91 5.15
CA GLN A 490 -7.56 -2.13 3.98
C GLN A 490 -8.55 -1.02 3.67
N THR A 491 -8.10 -0.07 2.87
CA THR A 491 -8.92 1.01 2.33
C THR A 491 -9.14 0.85 0.83
N MET A 492 -8.11 0.46 0.07
CA MET A 492 -8.17 0.20 -1.38
C MET A 492 -8.82 1.33 -2.20
N GLU A 493 -8.79 2.55 -1.66
CA GLU A 493 -9.42 3.70 -2.28
C GLU A 493 -8.69 4.10 -3.57
N SER A 494 -7.39 3.81 -3.69
CA SER A 494 -6.62 4.08 -4.90
C SER A 494 -7.08 3.24 -6.09
N ILE A 495 -7.38 1.96 -5.86
CA ILE A 495 -7.88 1.04 -6.89
C ILE A 495 -9.26 1.51 -7.39
N ALA A 496 -10.13 1.93 -6.48
CA ALA A 496 -11.42 2.52 -6.86
C ALA A 496 -11.26 3.83 -7.63
N ALA A 497 -10.38 4.72 -7.18
CA ALA A 497 -10.13 6.01 -7.83
C ALA A 497 -9.50 5.88 -9.23
N HIS A 498 -8.82 4.75 -9.49
CA HIS A 498 -8.28 4.42 -10.81
C HIS A 498 -9.36 4.06 -11.84
N VAL A 499 -10.56 3.64 -11.40
CA VAL A 499 -11.65 3.24 -12.30
C VAL A 499 -12.29 4.49 -12.94
N PRO A 500 -12.24 4.64 -14.28
CA PRO A 500 -12.93 5.73 -14.96
C PRO A 500 -14.45 5.66 -14.76
N GLY A 501 -15.12 6.81 -14.80
CA GLY A 501 -16.58 6.88 -14.75
C GLY A 501 -17.20 6.81 -13.34
N VAL A 502 -16.44 6.42 -12.31
CA VAL A 502 -16.92 6.29 -10.92
C VAL A 502 -16.48 7.47 -10.06
N ASP A 503 -17.39 8.01 -9.25
CA ASP A 503 -17.05 8.96 -8.18
C ASP A 503 -16.59 8.22 -6.92
N VAL A 504 -15.52 8.69 -6.28
CA VAL A 504 -14.93 8.03 -5.10
C VAL A 504 -14.85 8.98 -3.93
N PHE A 505 -15.59 8.68 -2.87
CA PHE A 505 -15.70 9.53 -1.67
C PHE A 505 -15.19 8.80 -0.43
N MET A 506 -14.52 9.55 0.45
CA MET A 506 -14.03 9.06 1.74
C MET A 506 -14.08 10.19 2.80
N PRO A 507 -15.24 10.41 3.46
CA PRO A 507 -15.41 11.46 4.46
C PRO A 507 -14.54 11.25 5.71
N SER A 508 -14.19 12.36 6.38
CA SER A 508 -13.46 12.34 7.66
C SER A 508 -14.30 12.74 8.88
N THR A 509 -15.49 13.33 8.67
CA THR A 509 -16.44 13.73 9.73
C THR A 509 -17.87 13.29 9.42
N ALA A 510 -18.75 13.33 10.43
CA ALA A 510 -20.17 12.98 10.25
C ALA A 510 -20.89 13.93 9.26
N GLY A 511 -20.58 15.23 9.31
CA GLY A 511 -21.12 16.22 8.38
C GLY A 511 -20.65 16.00 6.94
N ASP A 512 -19.39 15.59 6.75
CA ASP A 512 -18.87 15.21 5.43
C ASP A 512 -19.59 13.98 4.89
N ALA A 513 -19.81 12.97 5.75
CA ALA A 513 -20.46 11.74 5.34
C ALA A 513 -21.91 11.98 4.90
N ALA A 514 -22.68 12.76 5.66
CA ALA A 514 -24.03 13.13 5.28
C ALA A 514 -24.06 13.91 3.96
N GLY A 515 -23.21 14.94 3.85
CA GLY A 515 -23.16 15.83 2.69
C GLY A 515 -22.76 15.14 1.39
N LEU A 516 -21.73 14.29 1.43
CA LEU A 516 -21.26 13.54 0.27
C LEU A 516 -22.21 12.39 -0.11
N LEU A 517 -22.86 11.75 0.86
CA LEU A 517 -23.85 10.71 0.55
C LEU A 517 -25.08 11.31 -0.11
N ASN A 518 -25.56 12.47 0.36
CA ASN A 518 -26.58 13.22 -0.35
C ASN A 518 -26.13 13.64 -1.75
N ALA A 519 -24.88 14.10 -1.90
CA ALA A 519 -24.32 14.43 -3.21
C ALA A 519 -24.29 13.21 -4.16
N ALA A 520 -24.00 12.01 -3.65
CA ALA A 520 -24.04 10.78 -4.43
C ALA A 520 -25.46 10.46 -4.94
N PHE A 521 -26.49 10.67 -4.11
CA PHE A 521 -27.88 10.51 -4.55
C PHE A 521 -28.31 11.56 -5.59
N GLU A 522 -27.85 12.80 -5.45
CA GLU A 522 -28.17 13.89 -6.38
C GLU A 522 -27.36 13.81 -7.69
N SER A 523 -26.17 13.22 -7.69
CA SER A 523 -25.29 13.20 -8.86
C SER A 523 -25.84 12.34 -10.00
N GLY A 524 -26.54 11.26 -9.66
CA GLY A 524 -26.96 10.25 -10.63
C GLY A 524 -25.79 9.50 -11.27
N ARG A 525 -24.58 9.61 -10.70
CA ARG A 525 -23.37 8.90 -11.15
C ARG A 525 -23.12 7.66 -10.29
N PRO A 526 -22.50 6.61 -10.85
CA PRO A 526 -21.99 5.51 -10.03
C PRO A 526 -20.97 6.03 -9.01
N THR A 527 -21.15 5.69 -7.74
CA THR A 527 -20.34 6.22 -6.64
C THR A 527 -19.87 5.10 -5.72
N ILE A 528 -18.59 5.09 -5.37
CA ILE A 528 -18.05 4.25 -4.29
C ILE A 528 -17.80 5.15 -3.07
N PHE A 529 -18.48 4.82 -1.98
CA PHE A 529 -18.49 5.58 -0.74
C PHE A 529 -17.81 4.77 0.37
N PHE A 530 -16.57 5.16 0.70
CA PHE A 530 -15.77 4.53 1.74
C PHE A 530 -16.02 5.17 3.10
N TYR A 531 -16.45 4.41 4.11
CA TYR A 531 -16.60 4.93 5.47
C TYR A 531 -15.57 4.31 6.44
N PRO A 532 -14.66 5.13 7.01
CA PRO A 532 -13.63 4.62 7.92
C PRO A 532 -14.23 4.06 9.22
N LYS A 533 -13.93 2.80 9.55
CA LYS A 533 -14.47 2.11 10.73
C LYS A 533 -14.13 2.79 12.06
N ILE A 534 -13.00 3.48 12.13
CA ILE A 534 -12.58 4.22 13.34
C ILE A 534 -13.39 5.51 13.53
N ALA A 535 -13.91 6.10 12.45
CA ALA A 535 -14.64 7.37 12.47
C ALA A 535 -16.14 7.21 12.75
N LEU A 536 -16.71 6.01 12.54
CA LEU A 536 -18.14 5.73 12.65
C LEU A 536 -18.80 6.28 13.93
N ASN A 537 -18.14 6.09 15.08
CA ASN A 537 -18.65 6.50 16.38
C ASN A 537 -17.79 7.58 17.05
N ASP A 538 -16.96 8.28 16.28
CA ASP A 538 -16.17 9.39 16.79
C ASP A 538 -17.08 10.58 17.13
N ARG A 539 -17.34 10.77 18.43
CA ARG A 539 -18.19 11.85 18.95
C ARG A 539 -17.53 13.22 18.85
N ASP A 540 -16.21 13.30 18.75
CA ASP A 540 -15.53 14.58 18.59
C ASP A 540 -15.77 15.13 17.17
N ARG A 541 -16.00 14.23 16.21
CA ARG A 541 -16.29 14.54 14.79
C ARG A 541 -17.77 14.37 14.40
N ALA A 542 -18.65 14.37 15.39
CA ALA A 542 -20.10 14.37 15.18
C ALA A 542 -20.61 15.73 14.65
N THR A 543 -21.79 15.74 14.03
CA THR A 543 -22.43 16.94 13.46
C THR A 543 -23.78 17.19 14.12
N SER A 544 -24.13 18.44 14.39
CA SER A 544 -25.48 18.89 14.79
C SER A 544 -26.27 19.49 13.63
N ALA A 545 -25.65 19.65 12.45
CA ALA A 545 -26.32 20.09 11.23
C ALA A 545 -27.44 19.12 10.82
N ASP A 546 -28.41 19.63 10.06
CA ASP A 546 -29.43 18.80 9.43
C ASP A 546 -28.80 17.89 8.37
N VAL A 547 -28.57 16.63 8.75
CA VAL A 547 -27.93 15.62 7.91
C VAL A 547 -28.75 15.27 6.67
N THR A 548 -30.07 15.49 6.68
CA THR A 548 -30.95 15.19 5.54
C THR A 548 -30.88 16.25 4.45
N ALA A 549 -30.69 17.51 4.84
CA ALA A 549 -30.59 18.65 3.92
C ALA A 549 -29.14 19.03 3.57
N ARG A 550 -28.15 18.52 4.32
CA ARG A 550 -26.73 18.85 4.09
C ARG A 550 -26.28 18.30 2.74
N LEU A 551 -25.70 19.18 1.92
CA LEU A 551 -25.20 18.84 0.60
C LEU A 551 -23.81 19.45 0.40
N LEU A 552 -22.87 18.67 -0.12
CA LEU A 552 -21.51 19.11 -0.39
C LEU A 552 -21.20 19.10 -1.89
N PRO A 553 -20.34 20.02 -2.37
CA PRO A 553 -19.90 19.99 -3.75
C PRO A 553 -18.96 18.81 -3.99
N VAL A 554 -19.12 18.14 -5.13
CA VAL A 554 -18.28 17.00 -5.54
C VAL A 554 -16.92 17.53 -6.01
N GLY A 555 -15.84 16.86 -5.59
CA GLY A 555 -14.48 17.25 -5.95
C GLY A 555 -13.95 18.49 -5.24
N ARG A 556 -14.59 18.94 -4.15
CA ARG A 556 -14.12 20.08 -3.34
C ARG A 556 -13.56 19.62 -2.00
N ALA A 557 -12.35 20.08 -1.70
CA ALA A 557 -11.68 19.81 -0.44
C ALA A 557 -12.12 20.80 0.65
N ARG A 558 -11.96 20.39 1.92
CA ARG A 558 -12.09 21.28 3.08
C ARG A 558 -10.74 21.63 3.65
N PHE A 559 -10.56 22.88 4.03
CA PHE A 559 -9.45 23.31 4.88
C PHE A 559 -9.82 23.11 6.35
N ALA A 560 -9.41 22.00 6.95
CA ALA A 560 -9.61 21.72 8.38
C ALA A 560 -8.75 22.65 9.27
N ARG A 561 -7.61 23.10 8.74
CA ARG A 561 -6.75 24.14 9.32
C ARG A 561 -6.24 25.05 8.21
N ARG A 562 -5.94 26.31 8.56
CA ARG A 562 -5.32 27.29 7.67
C ARG A 562 -3.91 27.66 8.14
N GLY A 563 -2.94 27.69 7.24
CA GLY A 563 -1.57 28.07 7.53
C GLY A 563 -0.72 28.31 6.29
N ASP A 564 0.48 28.86 6.49
CA ASP A 564 1.36 29.35 5.41
C ASP A 564 2.69 28.61 5.33
N ASP A 565 3.00 27.70 6.27
CA ASP A 565 4.32 27.08 6.39
C ASP A 565 4.42 25.67 5.80
N LEU A 566 3.32 24.89 5.82
CA LEU A 566 3.27 23.51 5.33
C LEU A 566 1.86 23.19 4.81
N THR A 567 1.77 22.54 3.65
CA THR A 567 0.53 21.96 3.14
C THR A 567 0.47 20.48 3.53
N LEU A 568 -0.52 20.10 4.33
CA LEU A 568 -0.87 18.72 4.67
C LEU A 568 -2.11 18.31 3.88
N VAL A 569 -2.01 17.30 3.02
CA VAL A 569 -3.16 16.77 2.27
C VAL A 569 -3.51 15.38 2.81
N SER A 570 -4.77 15.16 3.16
CA SER A 570 -5.25 13.90 3.72
C SER A 570 -6.73 13.66 3.44
N TRP A 571 -7.25 12.48 3.78
CA TRP A 571 -8.66 12.10 3.70
C TRP A 571 -8.99 11.01 4.73
N GLY A 572 -10.28 10.73 4.95
CA GLY A 572 -10.71 9.68 5.87
C GLY A 572 -10.11 9.77 7.28
N ALA A 573 -9.66 8.63 7.81
CA ALA A 573 -9.14 8.53 9.17
C ALA A 573 -7.84 9.34 9.40
N THR A 574 -7.03 9.52 8.35
CA THR A 574 -5.72 10.20 8.45
C THR A 574 -5.82 11.72 8.60
N VAL A 575 -7.00 12.33 8.38
CA VAL A 575 -7.23 13.76 8.62
C VAL A 575 -7.03 14.10 10.10
N ALA A 576 -7.56 13.25 10.99
CA ALA A 576 -7.41 13.45 12.44
C ALA A 576 -5.94 13.40 12.89
N ILE A 577 -5.14 12.55 12.25
CA ILE A 577 -3.71 12.42 12.51
C ILE A 577 -2.98 13.69 12.01
N SER A 578 -3.37 14.19 10.85
CA SER A 578 -2.80 15.40 10.24
C SER A 578 -3.12 16.67 11.03
N GLU A 579 -4.36 16.82 11.53
CA GLU A 579 -4.74 17.92 12.42
C GLU A 579 -3.94 17.91 13.72
N LYS A 580 -3.80 16.74 14.37
CA LYS A 580 -2.97 16.61 15.58
C LYS A 580 -1.52 17.01 15.33
N ALA A 581 -0.95 16.61 14.20
CA ALA A 581 0.42 16.97 13.84
C ALA A 581 0.55 18.49 13.61
N ALA A 582 -0.41 19.11 12.92
CA ALA A 582 -0.47 20.55 12.72
C ALA A 582 -0.61 21.32 14.05
N ASP A 583 -1.48 20.85 14.95
CA ASP A 583 -1.69 21.46 16.27
C ASP A 583 -0.39 21.40 17.11
N ALA A 584 0.28 20.25 17.15
CA ALA A 584 1.56 20.11 17.85
C ALA A 584 2.64 21.05 17.31
N ILE A 585 2.72 21.24 15.98
CA ILE A 585 3.65 22.18 15.34
C ILE A 585 3.31 23.63 15.71
N SER A 586 2.03 24.00 15.62
CA SER A 586 1.55 25.35 15.89
C SER A 586 1.77 25.74 17.36
N GLU A 587 1.35 24.90 18.29
CA GLU A 587 1.45 25.15 19.74
C GLU A 587 2.90 25.33 20.20
N GLN A 588 3.84 24.56 19.64
CA GLN A 588 5.23 24.52 20.14
C GLN A 588 6.18 25.44 19.36
N THR A 589 5.85 25.80 18.12
CA THR A 589 6.77 26.54 17.24
C THR A 589 6.16 27.79 16.60
N GLY A 590 4.84 27.99 16.71
CA GLY A 590 4.11 29.07 16.06
C GLY A 590 4.04 28.97 14.53
N LEU A 591 4.54 27.90 13.92
CA LEU A 591 4.38 27.64 12.48
C LEU A 591 2.98 27.08 12.23
N ARG A 592 2.35 27.49 11.13
CA ARG A 592 0.97 27.12 10.81
C ARG A 592 0.92 26.30 9.54
N SER A 593 0.20 25.18 9.59
CA SER A 593 -0.02 24.32 8.44
C SER A 593 -1.43 24.49 7.87
N ASP A 594 -1.55 24.49 6.55
CA ASP A 594 -2.82 24.14 5.90
C ASP A 594 -3.04 22.63 6.09
N VAL A 595 -4.23 22.24 6.56
CA VAL A 595 -4.66 20.83 6.54
C VAL A 595 -5.85 20.72 5.61
N ILE A 596 -5.63 20.09 4.46
CA ILE A 596 -6.59 19.91 3.39
C ILE A 596 -7.13 18.48 3.49
N ASP A 597 -8.41 18.38 3.79
CA ASP A 597 -9.21 17.16 3.75
C ASP A 597 -9.85 17.04 2.35
N LEU A 598 -9.39 16.08 1.54
CA LEU A 598 -9.84 15.96 0.16
C LEU A 598 -11.32 15.63 0.04
N ARG A 599 -11.90 14.83 0.97
CA ARG A 599 -13.28 14.31 0.98
C ARG A 599 -13.67 13.43 -0.23
N SER A 600 -13.34 13.89 -1.43
CA SER A 600 -13.54 13.27 -2.74
C SER A 600 -12.18 12.99 -3.37
N LEU A 601 -11.97 11.75 -3.81
CA LEU A 601 -10.70 11.26 -4.35
C LEU A 601 -10.72 11.18 -5.87
N SER A 602 -11.91 10.99 -6.45
CA SER A 602 -12.15 11.09 -7.89
C SER A 602 -13.53 11.70 -8.12
N PRO A 603 -13.64 12.95 -8.62
CA PRO A 603 -12.55 13.92 -8.76
C PRO A 603 -12.02 14.41 -7.41
N TRP A 604 -10.80 14.93 -7.36
CA TRP A 604 -10.24 15.60 -6.17
C TRP A 604 -9.86 17.05 -6.47
N ASP A 605 -9.79 17.90 -5.45
CA ASP A 605 -9.60 19.35 -5.59
C ASP A 605 -8.13 19.72 -5.87
N ARG A 606 -7.71 19.52 -7.12
CA ARG A 606 -6.35 19.85 -7.60
C ARG A 606 -6.01 21.32 -7.33
N ASP A 607 -6.95 22.23 -7.57
CA ASP A 607 -6.71 23.67 -7.46
C ASP A 607 -6.46 24.11 -6.01
N ALA A 608 -7.24 23.59 -5.05
CA ALA A 608 -7.01 23.89 -3.63
C ALA A 608 -5.61 23.45 -3.16
N VAL A 609 -5.15 22.26 -3.60
CA VAL A 609 -3.83 21.75 -3.24
C VAL A 609 -2.72 22.57 -3.92
N ARG A 610 -2.82 22.82 -5.23
CA ARG A 610 -1.85 23.62 -5.98
C ARG A 610 -1.68 25.00 -5.37
N GLU A 611 -2.79 25.65 -5.02
CA GLU A 611 -2.76 27.00 -4.44
C GLU A 611 -2.11 27.02 -3.05
N SER A 612 -2.40 26.02 -2.21
CA SER A 612 -1.71 25.87 -0.92
C SER A 612 -0.21 25.64 -1.12
N CYS A 613 0.17 24.73 -2.02
CA CYS A 613 1.58 24.41 -2.31
C CYS A 613 2.39 25.59 -2.86
N ARG A 614 1.79 26.44 -3.71
CA ARG A 614 2.43 27.68 -4.19
C ARG A 614 2.82 28.61 -3.05
N ARG A 615 1.99 28.67 -2.02
CA ARG A 615 2.20 29.54 -0.85
C ARG A 615 3.17 28.94 0.15
N THR A 616 3.03 27.66 0.47
CA THR A 616 3.82 27.00 1.54
C THR A 616 5.19 26.50 1.06
N GLY A 617 5.33 26.16 -0.23
CA GLY A 617 6.53 25.54 -0.81
C GLY A 617 6.86 24.15 -0.25
N ARG A 618 5.96 23.55 0.53
CA ARG A 618 6.17 22.26 1.21
C ARG A 618 4.87 21.47 1.25
N LEU A 619 4.92 20.21 0.81
CA LEU A 619 3.77 19.31 0.75
C LEU A 619 4.06 18.01 1.52
N LEU A 620 3.15 17.63 2.41
CA LEU A 620 3.08 16.30 2.99
C LEU A 620 1.70 15.69 2.72
N VAL A 621 1.66 14.58 1.97
CA VAL A 621 0.44 13.80 1.76
C VAL A 621 0.39 12.64 2.76
N VAL A 622 -0.73 12.48 3.46
CA VAL A 622 -0.93 11.43 4.47
C VAL A 622 -2.18 10.63 4.13
N HIS A 623 -2.02 9.33 3.85
CA HIS A 623 -3.14 8.45 3.51
C HIS A 623 -2.90 7.01 3.91
N GLU A 624 -3.97 6.23 4.03
CA GLU A 624 -3.93 4.88 4.61
C GLU A 624 -3.54 3.78 3.60
N ASP A 625 -3.86 3.95 2.31
CA ASP A 625 -3.50 2.96 1.29
C ASP A 625 -1.99 2.79 1.09
N ASN A 626 -1.61 1.86 0.20
CA ASN A 626 -0.22 1.60 -0.19
C ASN A 626 0.53 2.85 -0.63
N LEU A 627 1.79 2.93 -0.22
CA LEU A 627 2.73 3.94 -0.70
C LEU A 627 2.93 3.85 -2.21
N THR A 628 3.13 2.64 -2.75
CA THR A 628 3.26 2.42 -4.19
C THR A 628 1.87 2.42 -4.84
N CYS A 629 1.73 3.19 -5.92
CA CYS A 629 0.47 3.40 -6.65
C CYS A 629 -0.70 3.96 -5.82
N GLY A 630 -0.47 4.41 -4.58
CA GLY A 630 -1.47 5.13 -3.81
C GLY A 630 -1.73 6.54 -4.36
N LEU A 631 -2.92 7.07 -4.10
CA LEU A 631 -3.37 8.38 -4.60
C LEU A 631 -2.42 9.53 -4.20
N GLY A 632 -1.67 9.39 -3.11
CA GLY A 632 -0.67 10.40 -2.75
C GLY A 632 0.42 10.59 -3.81
N ALA A 633 0.69 9.60 -4.66
CA ALA A 633 1.59 9.75 -5.81
C ALA A 633 1.02 10.71 -6.86
N GLU A 634 -0.28 10.60 -7.18
CA GLU A 634 -0.98 11.48 -8.13
C GLU A 634 -0.98 12.93 -7.64
N VAL A 635 -1.23 13.15 -6.35
CA VAL A 635 -1.18 14.50 -5.74
C VAL A 635 0.22 15.12 -5.89
N VAL A 636 1.28 14.35 -5.66
CA VAL A 636 2.66 14.83 -5.79
C VAL A 636 3.02 15.07 -7.25
N ALA A 637 2.61 14.19 -8.17
CA ALA A 637 2.85 14.35 -9.60
C ALA A 637 2.18 15.62 -10.14
N ASP A 638 0.91 15.84 -9.80
CA ASP A 638 0.15 17.02 -10.19
C ASP A 638 0.82 18.32 -9.72
N VAL A 639 1.29 18.35 -8.47
CA VAL A 639 2.00 19.52 -7.92
C VAL A 639 3.35 19.72 -8.60
N ALA A 640 4.09 18.64 -8.88
CA ALA A 640 5.37 18.73 -9.57
C ALA A 640 5.24 19.29 -10.99
N GLU A 641 4.19 18.90 -11.71
CA GLU A 641 3.90 19.36 -13.08
C GLU A 641 3.30 20.77 -13.12
N ALA A 642 2.33 21.08 -12.25
CA ALA A 642 1.52 22.30 -12.34
C ALA A 642 2.02 23.46 -11.46
N VAL A 643 2.81 23.19 -10.41
CA VAL A 643 3.37 24.22 -9.52
C VAL A 643 4.88 24.35 -9.73
N GLY A 644 5.59 23.24 -9.85
CA GLY A 644 7.02 23.18 -10.13
C GLY A 644 7.84 22.39 -9.10
N SER A 645 9.07 22.05 -9.47
CA SER A 645 9.96 21.17 -8.68
C SER A 645 10.50 21.76 -7.38
N ASP A 646 10.26 23.05 -7.12
CA ASP A 646 10.75 23.74 -5.91
C ASP A 646 9.92 23.40 -4.66
N VAL A 647 8.72 22.80 -4.83
CA VAL A 647 7.90 22.32 -3.71
C VAL A 647 8.54 21.06 -3.14
N ARG A 648 8.91 21.09 -1.85
CA ARG A 648 9.45 19.92 -1.17
C ARG A 648 8.31 18.98 -0.77
N CYS A 649 8.23 17.84 -1.44
CA CYS A 649 7.18 16.85 -1.24
C CYS A 649 7.65 15.65 -0.39
N ARG A 650 6.79 15.18 0.51
CA ARG A 650 6.89 13.90 1.21
C ARG A 650 5.52 13.22 1.26
N ARG A 651 5.53 11.90 1.48
CA ARG A 651 4.34 11.08 1.67
C ARG A 651 4.48 10.23 2.91
N VAL A 652 3.41 10.09 3.69
CA VAL A 652 3.30 9.14 4.80
C VAL A 652 2.11 8.25 4.49
N ALA A 653 2.41 6.99 4.16
CA ALA A 653 1.45 5.98 3.78
C ALA A 653 1.85 4.61 4.34
N ARG A 654 0.95 3.64 4.26
CA ARG A 654 1.29 2.24 4.56
C ARG A 654 2.39 1.78 3.59
N PRO A 655 3.47 1.13 4.06
CA PRO A 655 4.44 0.51 3.15
C PRO A 655 3.77 -0.63 2.36
N ASP A 656 4.43 -1.14 1.32
CA ASP A 656 3.87 -2.19 0.44
C ASP A 656 3.86 -3.57 1.15
N THR A 657 3.01 -3.69 2.17
CA THR A 657 2.86 -4.84 3.04
C THR A 657 1.42 -4.97 3.52
N TYR A 658 1.07 -6.17 3.99
CA TYR A 658 -0.23 -6.42 4.60
C TYR A 658 -0.30 -5.94 6.05
N ILE A 659 -1.52 -5.68 6.52
CA ILE A 659 -1.74 -5.23 7.89
C ILE A 659 -1.69 -6.43 8.85
N PRO A 660 -0.75 -6.48 9.81
CA PRO A 660 -0.64 -7.62 10.73
C PRO A 660 -1.75 -7.60 11.77
N CYS A 661 -2.12 -8.76 12.31
CA CYS A 661 -3.10 -8.84 13.40
C CYS A 661 -2.56 -8.33 14.74
N ASN A 662 -1.23 -8.33 14.91
CA ASN A 662 -0.60 -7.75 16.10
C ASN A 662 -0.76 -6.24 16.07
N PHE A 663 -1.50 -5.68 17.02
CA PHE A 663 -1.89 -4.27 16.96
C PHE A 663 -0.71 -3.29 17.06
N SER A 664 0.35 -3.63 17.80
CA SER A 664 1.56 -2.80 17.85
C SER A 664 2.22 -2.70 16.48
N ALA A 665 2.41 -3.84 15.81
CA ALA A 665 2.97 -3.89 14.47
C ALA A 665 2.04 -3.19 13.45
N GLN A 666 0.72 -3.32 13.62
CA GLN A 666 -0.29 -2.66 12.80
C GLN A 666 -0.19 -1.14 12.91
N LEU A 667 -0.04 -0.59 14.11
CA LEU A 667 0.14 0.86 14.31
C LEU A 667 1.46 1.37 13.74
N GLU A 668 2.51 0.54 13.73
CA GLU A 668 3.82 0.92 13.21
C GLU A 668 3.83 1.02 11.67
N ILE A 669 3.12 0.12 10.99
CA ILE A 669 3.03 0.15 9.53
C ILE A 669 2.03 1.19 9.00
N LEU A 670 0.95 1.47 9.74
CA LEU A 670 -0.06 2.45 9.34
C LEU A 670 0.50 3.87 9.51
N PRO A 671 -0.02 4.86 8.77
CA PRO A 671 0.25 6.26 9.07
C PRO A 671 -0.07 6.55 10.54
N SER A 672 0.89 7.08 11.29
CA SER A 672 0.76 7.33 12.71
C SER A 672 1.02 8.79 13.03
N PHE A 673 0.58 9.25 14.21
CA PHE A 673 0.88 10.61 14.64
C PHE A 673 2.39 10.82 14.73
N ARG A 674 3.13 9.86 15.30
CA ARG A 674 4.59 9.95 15.41
C ARG A 674 5.26 10.12 14.04
N ARG A 675 4.90 9.28 13.07
CA ARG A 675 5.53 9.30 11.74
C ARG A 675 5.15 10.54 10.95
N THR A 676 3.89 10.95 11.02
CA THR A 676 3.39 12.17 10.37
C THR A 676 4.10 13.40 10.92
N LEU A 677 4.20 13.53 12.24
CA LEU A 677 4.89 14.64 12.89
C LEU A 677 6.38 14.67 12.57
N ALA A 678 7.05 13.51 12.54
CA ALA A 678 8.46 13.42 12.21
C ALA A 678 8.77 13.92 10.80
N VAL A 679 7.99 13.50 9.80
CA VAL A 679 8.16 13.94 8.41
C VAL A 679 7.79 15.42 8.23
N ALA A 680 6.74 15.89 8.91
CA ALA A 680 6.38 17.30 8.91
C ALA A 680 7.50 18.17 9.54
N ALA A 681 8.07 17.72 10.65
CA ALA A 681 9.21 18.39 11.31
C ALA A 681 10.44 18.43 10.38
N GLU A 682 10.75 17.35 9.66
CA GLU A 682 11.82 17.33 8.66
C GLU A 682 11.61 18.40 7.57
N LEU A 683 10.41 18.46 6.98
CA LEU A 683 10.08 19.45 5.94
C LEU A 683 10.23 20.88 6.42
N LEU A 684 9.81 21.14 7.67
CA LEU A 684 9.87 22.44 8.32
C LEU A 684 11.26 22.76 8.91
N GLY A 685 12.20 21.81 8.94
CA GLY A 685 13.51 21.99 9.55
C GLY A 685 13.45 22.14 11.07
N LEU A 686 12.56 21.41 11.73
CA LEU A 686 12.40 21.36 13.18
C LEU A 686 13.15 20.16 13.76
N ASP A 687 13.59 20.28 15.02
CA ASP A 687 14.07 19.16 15.80
C ASP A 687 12.89 18.57 16.60
N LEU A 688 12.68 17.26 16.46
CA LEU A 688 11.65 16.51 17.16
C LEU A 688 12.29 15.53 18.17
N SER A 689 11.82 15.57 19.40
CA SER A 689 12.10 14.56 20.43
C SER A 689 10.81 14.19 21.16
N TRP A 690 10.82 13.15 21.97
CA TRP A 690 9.66 12.69 22.73
C TRP A 690 10.01 12.68 24.21
N GLU A 691 9.09 13.14 25.06
CA GLU A 691 9.25 12.96 26.51
C GLU A 691 9.34 11.45 26.83
N PRO A 692 10.28 11.03 27.71
CA PRO A 692 10.33 9.64 28.16
C PRO A 692 8.99 9.28 28.79
N GLU A 693 8.44 8.10 28.46
CA GLU A 693 7.27 7.57 29.16
C GLU A 693 7.57 7.57 30.66
N SER A 694 6.83 8.39 31.42
CA SER A 694 6.78 8.19 32.86
C SER A 694 6.25 6.77 33.06
N ALA A 695 6.96 5.95 33.83
CA ALA A 695 6.42 4.70 34.36
C ALA A 695 5.22 5.04 35.25
N SER A 696 4.07 5.30 34.63
CA SER A 696 2.83 5.61 35.31
C SER A 696 2.26 4.29 35.82
N GLY A 697 2.33 4.08 37.14
CA GLY A 697 1.38 3.22 37.83
C GLY A 697 1.94 2.07 38.68
N GLY A 698 3.01 2.29 39.46
CA GLY A 698 3.33 1.45 40.64
C GLY A 698 2.51 1.87 41.87
N GLY A 699 1.18 1.98 41.73
CA GLY A 699 0.27 2.18 42.87
C GLY A 699 -0.37 0.84 43.28
N PRO A 700 -0.76 0.66 44.56
CA PRO A 700 -1.15 -0.64 45.12
C PRO A 700 -2.49 -1.23 44.62
N GLY A 701 -3.07 -0.74 43.51
CA GLY A 701 -4.34 -1.25 42.96
C GLY A 701 -4.30 -1.39 41.43
N THR A 702 -4.62 -2.58 40.91
CA THR A 702 -4.85 -2.81 39.48
C THR A 702 -6.32 -2.59 39.15
N ILE A 703 -6.61 -1.58 38.33
CA ILE A 703 -7.94 -1.35 37.78
C ILE A 703 -8.18 -2.32 36.61
N VAL A 704 -9.28 -3.08 36.67
CA VAL A 704 -9.78 -3.91 35.59
C VAL A 704 -10.93 -3.16 34.91
N GLU A 705 -10.75 -2.87 33.62
CA GLU A 705 -11.73 -2.14 32.82
C GLU A 705 -12.77 -3.06 32.18
N ALA A 706 -13.96 -2.51 31.93
CA ALA A 706 -15.03 -3.18 31.20
C ALA A 706 -14.63 -3.48 29.75
N ARG A 707 -14.98 -4.67 29.23
CA ARG A 707 -14.70 -5.11 27.86
C ARG A 707 -15.92 -5.77 27.27
N GLY A 708 -16.16 -5.58 25.98
CA GLY A 708 -17.16 -6.35 25.22
C GLY A 708 -16.58 -7.61 24.58
N THR A 709 -17.44 -8.30 23.82
CA THR A 709 -17.11 -9.51 23.04
C THR A 709 -16.54 -9.19 21.67
N SER A 710 -16.79 -7.97 21.18
CA SER A 710 -16.33 -7.46 19.89
C SER A 710 -15.58 -6.14 20.09
N PRO A 711 -14.55 -5.84 19.29
CA PRO A 711 -13.95 -4.49 19.22
C PRO A 711 -14.94 -3.38 18.81
N ALA A 712 -16.17 -3.74 18.42
CA ALA A 712 -17.26 -2.83 18.10
C ALA A 712 -18.10 -2.41 19.33
N ASP A 713 -18.02 -3.13 20.45
CA ASP A 713 -18.87 -2.90 21.62
C ASP A 713 -18.38 -1.64 22.40
N GLU A 714 -19.28 -0.69 22.65
CA GLU A 714 -18.95 0.56 23.36
C GLU A 714 -19.36 0.57 24.83
N ALA A 715 -20.34 -0.26 25.19
CA ALA A 715 -20.80 -0.43 26.55
C ALA A 715 -21.15 -1.89 26.80
N VAL A 716 -21.06 -2.28 28.06
CA VAL A 716 -21.51 -3.57 28.55
C VAL A 716 -22.34 -3.35 29.79
N ARG A 717 -23.46 -4.06 29.90
CA ARG A 717 -24.29 -4.01 31.10
C ARG A 717 -23.96 -5.20 31.99
N VAL A 718 -23.75 -4.93 33.27
CA VAL A 718 -23.51 -5.98 34.26
C VAL A 718 -24.82 -6.68 34.56
N LEU A 719 -24.93 -7.98 34.27
CA LEU A 719 -26.12 -8.77 34.60
C LEU A 719 -26.04 -9.30 36.02
N SER A 720 -24.90 -9.89 36.38
CA SER A 720 -24.66 -10.43 37.71
C SER A 720 -23.18 -10.41 38.06
N TRP A 721 -22.86 -10.19 39.33
CA TRP A 721 -21.50 -10.36 39.87
C TRP A 721 -21.35 -11.75 40.50
N LYS A 722 -20.24 -12.43 40.20
CA LYS A 722 -19.87 -13.72 40.80
C LYS A 722 -18.90 -13.60 41.97
N ILE A 723 -18.46 -12.37 42.27
CA ILE A 723 -17.45 -12.03 43.28
C ILE A 723 -17.92 -10.87 44.15
N ARG A 724 -17.27 -10.69 45.31
CA ARG A 724 -17.49 -9.59 46.25
C ARG A 724 -16.16 -8.96 46.68
N PRO A 725 -16.15 -7.68 47.10
CA PRO A 725 -14.98 -7.08 47.72
C PRO A 725 -14.46 -7.95 48.88
N GLY A 726 -13.17 -8.27 48.87
CA GLY A 726 -12.49 -9.17 49.79
C GLY A 726 -12.16 -10.55 49.19
N ASP A 727 -12.81 -10.97 48.11
CA ASP A 727 -12.58 -12.29 47.49
C ASP A 727 -11.21 -12.37 46.79
N LEU A 728 -10.60 -13.56 46.83
CA LEU A 728 -9.40 -13.87 46.05
C LEU A 728 -9.82 -14.47 44.71
N VAL A 729 -9.38 -13.88 43.61
CA VAL A 729 -9.70 -14.33 42.25
C VAL A 729 -8.42 -14.70 41.49
N ARG A 730 -8.49 -15.75 40.66
CA ARG A 730 -7.40 -16.16 39.77
C ARG A 730 -7.63 -15.69 38.33
N ALA A 731 -6.56 -15.50 37.59
CA ALA A 731 -6.62 -15.23 36.15
C ALA A 731 -7.40 -16.35 35.44
N GLY A 732 -8.41 -15.98 34.66
CA GLY A 732 -9.32 -16.90 33.97
C GLY A 732 -10.56 -17.32 34.78
N GLU A 733 -10.67 -16.93 36.06
CA GLU A 733 -11.84 -17.21 36.89
C GLU A 733 -13.01 -16.27 36.52
N PRO A 734 -14.23 -16.78 36.26
CA PRO A 734 -15.40 -15.94 35.96
C PRO A 734 -15.77 -15.02 37.13
N VAL A 735 -15.79 -13.71 36.89
CA VAL A 735 -16.08 -12.69 37.92
C VAL A 735 -17.42 -11.98 37.73
N ALA A 736 -17.93 -11.88 36.50
CA ALA A 736 -19.22 -11.28 36.21
C ALA A 736 -19.85 -11.92 34.97
N GLU A 737 -21.17 -11.82 34.86
CA GLU A 737 -21.89 -12.05 33.61
C GLU A 737 -22.27 -10.69 33.02
N LEU A 738 -21.81 -10.42 31.81
CA LEU A 738 -22.00 -9.14 31.13
C LEU A 738 -22.82 -9.36 29.84
N VAL A 739 -23.60 -8.36 29.47
CA VAL A 739 -24.23 -8.31 28.15
C VAL A 739 -23.64 -7.16 27.34
N ALA A 740 -23.12 -7.49 26.17
CA ALA A 740 -22.76 -6.53 25.13
C ALA A 740 -23.86 -6.52 24.05
N ASP A 741 -23.75 -5.61 23.08
CA ASP A 741 -24.71 -5.45 21.98
C ASP A 741 -25.06 -6.75 21.22
N LYS A 742 -24.13 -7.72 21.18
CA LYS A 742 -24.24 -8.93 20.36
C LYS A 742 -24.37 -10.24 21.13
N ALA A 743 -24.02 -10.26 22.42
CA ALA A 743 -24.01 -11.50 23.21
C ALA A 743 -23.97 -11.23 24.72
N VAL A 744 -24.54 -12.18 25.48
CA VAL A 744 -24.25 -12.37 26.90
C VAL A 744 -23.02 -13.25 27.01
N PHE A 745 -22.08 -12.89 27.89
CA PHE A 745 -20.83 -13.63 28.07
C PHE A 745 -20.33 -13.52 29.52
N GLU A 746 -19.53 -14.50 29.92
CA GLU A 746 -18.84 -14.48 31.20
C GLU A 746 -17.55 -13.66 31.10
N PHE A 747 -17.44 -12.63 31.92
CA PHE A 747 -16.23 -11.86 32.09
C PHE A 747 -15.35 -12.54 33.14
N ALA A 748 -14.17 -13.00 32.73
CA ALA A 748 -13.19 -13.62 33.62
C ALA A 748 -12.14 -12.61 34.11
N SER A 749 -11.61 -12.82 35.32
CA SER A 749 -10.52 -11.99 35.84
C SER A 749 -9.31 -12.11 34.92
N PRO A 750 -8.71 -11.00 34.45
CA PRO A 750 -7.55 -11.08 33.58
C PRO A 750 -6.27 -11.44 34.34
N VAL A 751 -6.29 -11.35 35.67
CA VAL A 751 -5.12 -11.44 36.54
C VAL A 751 -5.47 -11.96 37.93
N ASP A 752 -4.48 -12.48 38.65
CA ASP A 752 -4.62 -12.82 40.07
C ASP A 752 -4.69 -11.55 40.94
N GLY A 753 -5.50 -11.58 41.99
CA GLY A 753 -5.57 -10.50 42.98
C GLY A 753 -6.70 -10.67 44.00
N ARG A 754 -6.71 -9.80 45.01
CA ARG A 754 -7.84 -9.68 45.95
C ARG A 754 -8.73 -8.53 45.51
N VAL A 755 -10.03 -8.77 45.35
CA VAL A 755 -11.00 -7.75 44.92
C VAL A 755 -11.09 -6.68 45.99
N SER A 756 -10.69 -5.44 45.70
CA SER A 756 -10.80 -4.34 46.65
C SER A 756 -12.09 -3.56 46.48
N ARG A 757 -12.57 -3.41 45.24
CA ARG A 757 -13.77 -2.65 44.93
C ARG A 757 -14.46 -3.09 43.65
N LEU A 758 -15.79 -3.08 43.63
CA LEU A 758 -16.59 -3.15 42.41
C LEU A 758 -16.97 -1.71 41.99
N CYS A 759 -16.79 -1.38 40.71
CA CYS A 759 -17.00 -0.02 40.20
C CYS A 759 -18.38 0.17 39.55
N ALA A 760 -19.18 -0.89 39.44
CA ALA A 760 -20.52 -0.88 38.85
C ALA A 760 -21.48 -1.82 39.59
N GLU A 761 -22.75 -1.44 39.66
CA GLU A 761 -23.84 -2.24 40.25
C GLU A 761 -24.46 -3.21 39.22
N GLU A 762 -25.15 -4.25 39.70
CA GLU A 762 -25.93 -5.13 38.81
C GLU A 762 -27.04 -4.33 38.12
N GLY A 763 -27.21 -4.55 36.82
CA GLY A 763 -28.10 -3.77 35.96
C GLY A 763 -27.51 -2.47 35.42
N GLN A 764 -26.34 -2.02 35.93
CA GLN A 764 -25.69 -0.80 35.46
C GLN A 764 -24.97 -1.02 34.12
N GLU A 765 -25.16 -0.08 33.21
CA GLU A 765 -24.41 -0.03 31.94
C GLU A 765 -23.07 0.68 32.16
N VAL A 766 -21.99 0.03 31.76
CA VAL A 766 -20.61 0.49 31.92
C VAL A 766 -19.99 0.63 30.56
N ARG A 767 -19.47 1.83 30.26
CA ARG A 767 -18.76 2.05 28.99
C ARG A 767 -17.49 1.19 28.94
N VAL A 768 -17.28 0.48 27.85
CA VAL A 768 -16.05 -0.29 27.59
C VAL A 768 -14.84 0.64 27.79
N ARG A 769 -13.81 0.16 28.49
CA ARG A 769 -12.63 0.91 28.98
C ARG A 769 -12.85 1.78 30.22
N SER A 770 -14.03 1.77 30.83
CA SER A 770 -14.23 2.37 32.16
C SER A 770 -13.89 1.36 33.26
N PRO A 771 -13.48 1.80 34.46
CA PRO A 771 -13.24 0.92 35.60
C PRO A 771 -14.47 0.02 35.86
N LEU A 772 -14.25 -1.30 35.91
CA LEU A 772 -15.28 -2.29 36.20
C LEU A 772 -15.12 -2.84 37.62
N PHE A 773 -13.89 -3.18 38.02
CA PHE A 773 -13.51 -3.51 39.41
C PHE A 773 -12.01 -3.30 39.66
N GLU A 774 -11.61 -3.24 40.93
CA GLU A 774 -10.23 -3.03 41.38
C GLU A 774 -9.69 -4.28 42.11
N LEU A 775 -8.41 -4.57 41.92
CA LEU A 775 -7.69 -5.67 42.54
C LEU A 775 -6.44 -5.17 43.28
N ASP A 776 -6.26 -5.62 44.51
CA ASP A 776 -5.01 -5.47 45.26
C ASP A 776 -4.07 -6.64 44.92
N ARG A 777 -2.81 -6.32 44.65
CA ARG A 777 -1.79 -7.30 44.26
C ARG A 777 -0.57 -7.28 45.18
N PRO A 778 0.06 -8.45 45.44
CA PRO A 778 1.41 -8.49 46.00
C PRO A 778 2.43 -7.86 45.02
N GLU A 779 3.39 -7.09 45.52
CA GLU A 779 4.28 -6.20 44.74
C GLU A 779 5.24 -6.88 43.74
N ASP A 780 5.31 -8.21 43.67
CA ASP A 780 6.36 -8.95 42.95
C ASP A 780 5.94 -9.68 41.66
N GLN A 781 4.77 -9.40 41.08
CA GLN A 781 4.35 -10.01 39.81
C GLN A 781 4.13 -8.99 38.70
N LEU A 782 5.13 -8.83 37.82
CA LEU A 782 4.96 -8.20 36.51
C LEU A 782 3.96 -9.03 35.70
N GLY A 783 2.70 -8.61 35.70
CA GLY A 783 1.65 -9.24 34.90
C GLY A 783 1.98 -9.20 33.39
N PRO A 784 1.33 -10.06 32.58
CA PRO A 784 1.57 -10.09 31.14
C PRO A 784 1.37 -8.70 30.52
N ARG A 785 2.32 -8.31 29.66
CA ARG A 785 2.32 -7.02 28.95
C ARG A 785 1.04 -6.91 28.12
N ARG A 786 0.16 -5.97 28.46
CA ARG A 786 -1.15 -5.81 27.77
C ARG A 786 -0.89 -5.35 26.33
N PRO A 787 -1.57 -5.95 25.33
CA PRO A 787 -1.50 -5.44 23.97
C PRO A 787 -2.10 -4.02 23.91
N PRO A 788 -1.49 -3.09 23.18
CA PRO A 788 -2.03 -1.74 23.05
C PRO A 788 -3.41 -1.79 22.38
N THR A 789 -4.24 -0.78 22.64
CA THR A 789 -5.56 -0.62 22.03
C THR A 789 -5.73 0.72 21.30
N ARG A 790 -4.71 1.57 21.37
CA ARG A 790 -4.51 2.81 20.60
C ARG A 790 -3.02 3.10 20.46
N GLU A 791 -2.67 4.06 19.60
CA GLU A 791 -1.30 4.60 19.56
C GLU A 791 -0.98 5.30 20.88
N GLU A 792 0.12 4.90 21.52
CA GLU A 792 0.71 5.56 22.67
C GLU A 792 1.92 6.34 22.19
N HIS A 793 1.72 7.62 21.89
CA HIS A 793 2.74 8.42 21.22
C HIS A 793 3.63 9.22 22.19
N GLY A 794 3.30 9.34 23.47
CA GLY A 794 4.00 10.26 24.38
C GLY A 794 3.84 11.73 23.97
N ARG A 795 4.43 12.67 24.73
CA ARG A 795 4.37 14.10 24.41
C ARG A 795 5.52 14.49 23.47
N PRO A 796 5.26 15.05 22.28
CA PRO A 796 6.32 15.53 21.40
C PRO A 796 6.92 16.83 21.94
N LEU A 797 8.21 17.02 21.71
CA LEU A 797 8.96 18.24 21.97
C LEU A 797 9.58 18.72 20.66
N LEU A 798 9.00 19.78 20.10
CA LEU A 798 9.42 20.43 18.87
C LEU A 798 10.19 21.71 19.16
N ARG A 799 11.33 21.87 18.52
CA ARG A 799 12.13 23.10 18.59
C ARG A 799 12.50 23.57 17.20
N ARG A 800 12.35 24.88 16.96
CA ARG A 800 12.91 25.48 15.73
C ARG A 800 14.42 25.32 15.76
N ARG A 801 15.00 24.85 14.66
CA ARG A 801 16.46 24.89 14.48
C ARG A 801 16.89 26.34 14.46
N VAL A 802 17.60 26.77 15.49
CA VAL A 802 18.35 28.02 15.46
C VAL A 802 19.44 27.83 14.39
N PRO A 803 19.62 28.77 13.43
CA PRO A 803 20.74 28.71 12.50
C PRO A 803 22.04 28.91 13.29
N GLY A 804 22.58 27.80 13.78
CA GLY A 804 23.72 27.79 14.68
C GLY A 804 23.65 26.59 15.60
N VAL A 805 24.60 25.68 15.42
CA VAL A 805 24.88 24.49 16.23
C VAL A 805 23.92 23.33 15.99
N LEU A 806 24.39 22.36 15.19
CA LEU A 806 23.82 21.02 15.10
C LEU A 806 23.86 20.36 16.49
N ALA A 807 22.71 20.28 17.16
CA ALA A 807 22.57 19.53 18.39
C ALA A 807 22.53 18.03 18.05
N ALA A 808 23.62 17.33 18.39
CA ALA A 808 23.64 15.87 18.43
C ALA A 808 22.55 15.37 19.39
N GLY A 809 21.73 14.43 18.91
CA GLY A 809 20.61 13.87 19.67
C GLY A 809 21.04 13.29 21.01
N THR A 810 20.35 13.70 22.08
CA THR A 810 20.50 13.13 23.42
C THR A 810 19.58 11.92 23.55
N SER A 811 20.12 10.71 23.39
CA SER A 811 19.59 9.51 24.06
C SER A 811 19.93 9.55 25.55
N GLY A 812 19.24 8.75 26.37
CA GLY A 812 19.23 8.81 27.85
C GLY A 812 20.61 8.94 28.49
N ARG A 813 20.66 9.51 29.71
CA ARG A 813 21.91 9.75 30.47
C ARG A 813 22.74 8.46 30.59
N SER A 814 23.59 8.23 29.61
CA SER A 814 24.53 7.13 29.52
C SER A 814 25.73 7.47 30.39
N ALA A 815 26.19 6.49 31.18
CA ALA A 815 27.22 6.72 32.17
C ALA A 815 28.58 6.93 31.46
N PRO A 816 29.46 7.80 32.00
CA PRO A 816 30.78 8.00 31.42
C PRO A 816 31.65 6.74 31.61
N ILE A 817 32.55 6.51 30.66
CA ILE A 817 33.62 5.50 30.77
C ILE A 817 34.87 6.14 31.37
N THR A 818 35.74 5.33 31.96
CA THR A 818 37.03 5.78 32.53
C THR A 818 38.17 5.37 31.61
N LEU A 819 39.08 6.28 31.31
CA LEU A 819 40.27 6.03 30.50
C LEU A 819 41.51 6.02 31.39
N ALA A 820 42.38 5.04 31.21
CA ALA A 820 43.74 5.05 31.78
C ALA A 820 44.71 5.89 30.93
N VAL A 821 45.84 6.27 31.52
CA VAL A 821 46.98 6.83 30.79
C VAL A 821 47.43 5.80 29.74
N PRO A 822 47.59 6.18 28.46
CA PRO A 822 47.96 5.22 27.43
C PRO A 822 49.40 4.72 27.59
N GLY A 823 49.60 3.41 27.40
CA GLY A 823 50.93 2.85 27.11
C GLY A 823 51.39 3.34 25.73
N VAL A 824 52.68 3.66 25.58
CA VAL A 824 53.22 4.28 24.36
C VAL A 824 54.42 3.52 23.81
N ALA A 825 54.48 3.40 22.49
CA ALA A 825 55.65 2.90 21.77
C ALA A 825 55.84 3.74 20.50
N VAL A 826 57.05 4.27 20.30
CA VAL A 826 57.41 5.07 19.12
C VAL A 826 58.55 4.39 18.38
N GLY A 827 58.67 4.61 17.07
CA GLY A 827 59.79 4.08 16.29
C GLY A 827 61.16 4.44 16.89
N SER A 828 62.10 3.52 16.81
CA SER A 828 63.46 3.66 17.36
C SER A 828 64.34 4.62 16.57
N ALA A 829 64.11 4.79 15.27
CA ALA A 829 64.91 5.67 14.43
C ALA A 829 64.49 7.14 14.60
N VAL A 830 65.46 8.04 14.82
CA VAL A 830 65.24 9.49 14.88
C VAL A 830 65.65 10.09 13.54
N VAL A 831 64.70 10.78 12.89
CA VAL A 831 64.95 11.49 11.62
C VAL A 831 64.71 12.98 11.84
N THR A 832 65.79 13.76 11.78
CA THR A 832 65.78 15.22 11.93
C THR A 832 65.48 15.93 10.60
N ASN A 833 65.18 17.23 10.64
CA ASN A 833 65.06 18.02 9.42
C ASN A 833 66.37 18.05 8.61
N ALA A 834 67.53 18.07 9.29
CA ALA A 834 68.84 17.98 8.67
C ALA A 834 69.02 16.69 7.84
N ASP A 835 68.44 15.57 8.29
CA ASP A 835 68.52 14.29 7.56
C ASP A 835 67.69 14.28 6.26
N LEU A 836 66.65 15.11 6.18
CA LEU A 836 65.72 15.15 5.04
C LEU A 836 66.10 16.19 3.98
N THR A 837 66.63 17.35 4.39
CA THR A 837 66.90 18.47 3.48
C THR A 837 67.84 18.17 2.30
N PRO A 838 68.84 17.26 2.39
CA PRO A 838 69.68 16.92 1.24
C PRO A 838 68.91 16.34 0.04
N ARG A 839 67.73 15.74 0.27
CA ARG A 839 66.85 15.22 -0.80
C ARG A 839 66.05 16.29 -1.53
N PHE A 840 65.99 17.52 -1.01
CA PHE A 840 65.11 18.57 -1.53
C PHE A 840 65.89 19.86 -1.84
N PRO A 841 66.54 19.96 -3.02
CA PRO A 841 67.29 21.14 -3.42
C PRO A 841 66.45 22.43 -3.32
N GLY A 842 66.97 23.44 -2.63
CA GLY A 842 66.28 24.73 -2.43
C GLY A 842 65.34 24.79 -1.22
N ARG A 843 65.27 23.75 -0.39
CA ARG A 843 64.55 23.73 0.89
C ARG A 843 65.53 23.69 2.06
N THR A 844 65.20 24.38 3.14
CA THR A 844 65.98 24.46 4.38
C THR A 844 65.27 23.74 5.53
N GLU A 845 65.99 23.45 6.61
CA GLU A 845 65.39 22.89 7.83
C GLU A 845 64.31 23.83 8.41
N ASP A 846 64.56 25.13 8.28
CA ASP A 846 63.67 26.20 8.72
C ASP A 846 62.36 26.23 7.90
N ASP A 847 62.39 25.82 6.62
CA ASP A 847 61.20 25.68 5.79
C ASP A 847 60.31 24.53 6.29
N ILE A 848 60.92 23.39 6.65
CA ILE A 848 60.19 22.26 7.22
C ILE A 848 59.60 22.65 8.57
N LEU A 849 60.40 23.28 9.44
CA LEU A 849 59.95 23.70 10.77
C LEU A 849 58.82 24.74 10.70
N LYS A 850 58.94 25.78 9.87
CA LYS A 850 57.88 26.79 9.68
C LYS A 850 56.61 26.22 9.06
N ARG A 851 56.75 25.27 8.12
CA ARG A 851 55.60 24.66 7.42
C ARG A 851 54.85 23.68 8.31
N THR A 852 55.56 22.89 9.10
CA THR A 852 55.00 21.71 9.79
C THR A 852 54.97 21.85 11.30
N GLY A 853 55.90 22.59 11.89
CA GLY A 853 56.16 22.63 13.33
C GLY A 853 56.92 21.40 13.86
N ILE A 854 57.47 20.56 12.98
CA ILE A 854 58.15 19.32 13.35
C ILE A 854 59.67 19.49 13.18
N ALA A 855 60.42 19.26 14.25
CA ALA A 855 61.88 19.31 14.31
C ALA A 855 62.52 17.93 14.04
N SER A 856 61.94 16.86 14.59
CA SER A 856 62.34 15.47 14.34
C SER A 856 61.13 14.54 14.32
N ARG A 857 61.29 13.35 13.71
CA ARG A 857 60.29 12.28 13.68
C ARG A 857 60.85 11.00 14.26
N ARG A 858 59.99 10.21 14.88
CA ARG A 858 60.27 8.83 15.28
C ARG A 858 59.80 7.92 14.16
N ARG A 859 60.68 7.13 13.55
CA ARG A 859 60.34 6.18 12.47
C ARG A 859 60.71 4.76 12.89
N VAL A 860 60.01 3.76 12.34
CA VAL A 860 60.36 2.36 12.58
C VAL A 860 61.80 2.10 12.15
N GLY A 861 62.59 1.52 13.06
CA GLY A 861 63.93 1.04 12.79
C GLY A 861 63.94 -0.41 12.27
N PRO A 862 65.13 -0.99 12.03
CA PRO A 862 65.24 -2.38 11.59
C PRO A 862 64.51 -3.35 12.53
N GLY A 863 63.57 -4.13 12.01
CA GLY A 863 62.79 -5.12 12.76
C GLY A 863 61.55 -4.58 13.48
N GLU A 864 61.28 -3.28 13.42
CA GLU A 864 60.06 -2.68 13.95
C GLU A 864 58.96 -2.61 12.89
N SER A 865 57.71 -2.77 13.33
CA SER A 865 56.50 -2.65 12.53
C SER A 865 55.36 -2.09 13.37
N ALA A 866 54.22 -1.78 12.74
CA ALA A 866 53.01 -1.41 13.46
C ALA A 866 52.62 -2.47 14.52
N LEU A 867 52.79 -3.76 14.21
CA LEU A 867 52.52 -4.86 15.15
C LEU A 867 53.43 -4.84 16.37
N THR A 868 54.75 -4.73 16.17
CA THR A 868 55.70 -4.78 17.30
C THR A 868 55.54 -3.59 18.22
N LEU A 869 55.29 -2.39 17.65
CA LEU A 869 54.97 -1.20 18.44
C LEU A 869 53.65 -1.38 19.20
N ALA A 870 52.60 -1.89 18.55
CA ALA A 870 51.30 -2.12 19.17
C ALA A 870 51.37 -3.10 20.35
N VAL A 871 52.09 -4.22 20.18
CA VAL A 871 52.31 -5.20 21.26
C VAL A 871 53.11 -4.58 22.40
N SER A 872 54.13 -3.77 22.11
CA SER A 872 54.90 -3.07 23.14
C SER A 872 54.02 -2.10 23.95
N ALA A 873 53.19 -1.30 23.27
CA ALA A 873 52.29 -0.36 23.93
C ALA A 873 51.22 -1.09 24.76
N ALA A 874 50.63 -2.16 24.22
CA ALA A 874 49.64 -2.98 24.91
C ALA A 874 50.20 -3.64 26.16
N ARG A 875 51.41 -4.22 26.07
CA ARG A 875 52.11 -4.80 27.23
C ARG A 875 52.36 -3.75 28.31
N SER A 876 52.83 -2.56 27.93
CA SER A 876 53.05 -1.48 28.88
C SER A 876 51.76 -1.09 29.63
N ALA A 877 50.63 -1.00 28.94
CA ALA A 877 49.35 -0.63 29.55
C ALA A 877 48.80 -1.74 30.48
N LEU A 878 48.88 -3.00 30.05
CA LEU A 878 48.44 -4.15 30.83
C LEU A 878 49.33 -4.39 32.07
N ASP A 879 50.65 -4.30 31.90
CA ASP A 879 51.62 -4.45 33.00
C ASP A 879 51.43 -3.34 34.06
N GLU A 880 51.12 -2.09 33.66
CA GLU A 880 50.82 -0.99 34.60
C GLU A 880 49.50 -1.22 35.37
N ALA A 881 48.49 -1.79 34.71
CA ALA A 881 47.20 -2.09 35.32
C ALA A 881 47.21 -3.35 36.21
N GLY A 882 48.25 -4.18 36.08
CA GLY A 882 48.28 -5.52 36.68
C GLY A 882 47.25 -6.47 36.06
N LEU A 883 46.93 -6.29 34.78
CA LEU A 883 45.95 -7.07 34.03
C LEU A 883 46.64 -7.96 32.98
N SER A 884 46.03 -9.08 32.66
CA SER A 884 46.40 -9.95 31.54
C SER A 884 45.48 -9.72 30.34
N ALA A 885 45.88 -10.20 29.16
CA ALA A 885 45.02 -10.17 27.99
C ALA A 885 43.72 -10.97 28.16
N SER A 886 43.70 -11.95 29.07
CA SER A 886 42.50 -12.73 29.41
C SER A 886 41.48 -11.96 30.26
N ASP A 887 41.88 -10.83 30.86
CA ASP A 887 41.00 -9.97 31.66
C ASP A 887 40.21 -8.95 30.81
N LEU A 888 40.40 -8.96 29.49
CA LEU A 888 39.77 -8.03 28.56
C LEU A 888 38.46 -8.60 27.98
N ASP A 889 37.49 -7.72 27.77
CA ASP A 889 36.21 -8.03 27.13
C ASP A 889 36.18 -7.63 25.65
N LEU A 890 37.09 -6.75 25.23
CA LEU A 890 37.19 -6.27 23.85
C LEU A 890 38.59 -5.71 23.56
N LEU A 891 39.13 -6.03 22.39
CA LEU A 891 40.34 -5.41 21.84
C LEU A 891 40.02 -4.75 20.50
N ILE A 892 40.21 -3.43 20.41
CA ILE A 892 40.04 -2.67 19.15
C ILE A 892 41.40 -2.13 18.72
N CYS A 893 41.83 -2.41 17.49
CA CYS A 893 43.04 -1.80 16.92
C CYS A 893 42.68 -0.79 15.82
N CYS A 894 42.87 0.50 16.09
CA CYS A 894 42.70 1.57 15.11
C CYS A 894 43.99 1.71 14.28
N THR A 895 43.95 1.33 13.01
CA THR A 895 45.13 1.38 12.13
C THR A 895 44.73 1.61 10.67
N GLY A 896 45.51 2.44 9.96
CA GLY A 896 45.50 2.53 8.51
C GLY A 896 46.58 1.66 7.85
N THR A 897 47.47 1.06 8.64
CA THR A 897 48.65 0.32 8.19
C THR A 897 48.77 -1.05 8.89
N PRO A 898 47.80 -1.97 8.74
CA PRO A 898 47.76 -3.21 9.50
C PRO A 898 48.84 -4.24 9.08
N GLY A 899 49.55 -4.01 7.96
CA GLY A 899 50.51 -4.93 7.35
C GLY A 899 49.85 -6.13 6.66
N LEU A 900 48.83 -6.74 7.28
CA LEU A 900 47.97 -7.77 6.69
C LEU A 900 46.51 -7.34 6.80
N VAL A 901 45.70 -7.66 5.78
CA VAL A 901 44.24 -7.47 5.85
C VAL A 901 43.57 -8.56 6.69
N THR A 902 44.11 -9.79 6.65
CA THR A 902 43.62 -10.93 7.44
C THR A 902 44.79 -11.87 7.75
N PRO A 903 44.95 -12.35 9.00
CA PRO A 903 44.21 -11.95 10.20
C PRO A 903 44.43 -10.46 10.54
N SER A 904 43.45 -9.86 11.22
CA SER A 904 43.52 -8.45 11.66
C SER A 904 44.73 -8.20 12.56
N LEU A 905 45.23 -6.96 12.59
CA LEU A 905 46.31 -6.55 13.48
C LEU A 905 45.93 -6.79 14.94
N ALA A 906 44.67 -6.50 15.31
CA ALA A 906 44.08 -6.79 16.60
C ALA A 906 44.21 -8.27 17.02
N CYS A 907 43.86 -9.23 16.16
CA CYS A 907 43.99 -10.65 16.47
C CYS A 907 45.45 -11.08 16.62
N ARG A 908 46.36 -10.50 15.83
CA ARG A 908 47.81 -10.78 15.93
C ARG A 908 48.40 -10.22 17.22
N ILE A 909 47.94 -9.05 17.68
CA ILE A 909 48.32 -8.49 18.98
C ILE A 909 47.82 -9.42 20.09
N LEU A 910 46.56 -9.83 20.06
CA LEU A 910 45.96 -10.71 21.07
C LEU A 910 46.75 -12.03 21.20
N HIS A 911 47.13 -12.65 20.08
CA HIS A 911 47.98 -13.84 20.06
C HIS A 911 49.34 -13.60 20.74
N LEU A 912 50.04 -12.51 20.40
CA LEU A 912 51.36 -12.21 20.96
C LEU A 912 51.33 -11.75 22.43
N LEU A 913 50.18 -11.29 22.91
CA LEU A 913 49.95 -11.05 24.34
C LEU A 913 49.76 -12.38 25.07
N GLY A 914 48.89 -13.26 24.56
CA GLY A 914 48.64 -14.60 25.12
C GLY A 914 49.89 -15.48 25.16
N ASP A 915 50.69 -15.49 24.09
CA ASP A 915 51.95 -16.26 24.02
C ASP A 915 52.94 -15.90 25.14
N ARG A 916 53.00 -14.63 25.56
CA ARG A 916 53.85 -14.18 26.68
C ARG A 916 53.32 -14.70 28.02
N GLU A 917 52.00 -14.75 28.16
CA GLU A 917 51.29 -15.17 29.37
C GLU A 917 51.18 -16.70 29.49
N GLY A 918 51.51 -17.45 28.43
CA GLY A 918 51.23 -18.88 28.35
C GLY A 918 49.73 -19.19 28.26
N SER A 919 48.94 -18.24 27.74
CA SER A 919 47.48 -18.29 27.64
C SER A 919 47.03 -18.19 26.18
N SER A 920 45.79 -18.56 25.90
CA SER A 920 45.13 -18.33 24.60
C SER A 920 43.86 -17.53 24.86
N PRO A 921 43.96 -16.19 25.01
CA PRO A 921 42.85 -15.37 25.43
C PRO A 921 41.73 -15.34 24.38
N GLU A 922 40.50 -15.64 24.79
CA GLU A 922 39.30 -15.65 23.95
C GLU A 922 38.56 -14.30 24.03
N VAL A 923 39.14 -13.27 23.41
CA VAL A 923 38.62 -11.90 23.46
C VAL A 923 38.18 -11.47 22.05
N PRO A 924 36.99 -10.87 21.88
CA PRO A 924 36.62 -10.25 20.62
C PRO A 924 37.66 -9.20 20.21
N ALA A 925 38.28 -9.38 19.03
CA ALA A 925 39.36 -8.54 18.55
C ALA A 925 39.19 -8.17 17.07
N PHE A 926 39.22 -6.88 16.74
CA PHE A 926 39.07 -6.41 15.36
C PHE A 926 39.78 -5.08 15.09
N ASP A 927 40.09 -4.84 13.81
CA ASP A 927 40.67 -3.58 13.34
C ASP A 927 39.57 -2.56 12.98
N LEU A 928 39.85 -1.29 13.23
CA LEU A 928 39.02 -0.14 12.85
C LEU A 928 39.85 0.83 12.00
N SER A 929 39.41 1.10 10.76
CA SER A 929 40.06 2.07 9.89
C SER A 929 39.24 3.36 9.78
N ALA A 930 39.74 4.43 10.41
CA ALA A 930 39.24 5.80 10.24
C ALA A 930 40.39 6.81 10.15
N ALA A 931 41.55 6.35 9.65
CA ALA A 931 42.79 7.12 9.53
C ALA A 931 43.09 7.93 10.80
N CYS A 932 43.47 9.20 10.66
CA CYS A 932 43.89 10.03 11.80
C CYS A 932 42.78 10.35 12.82
N SER A 933 41.50 10.08 12.50
CA SER A 933 40.39 10.18 13.47
C SER A 933 40.11 8.86 14.21
N GLY A 934 40.88 7.81 13.91
CA GLY A 934 40.73 6.44 14.43
C GLY A 934 40.56 6.38 15.94
N TYR A 935 41.36 7.10 16.72
CA TYR A 935 41.23 7.08 18.18
C TYR A 935 39.84 7.51 18.68
N LEU A 936 39.25 8.54 18.09
CA LEU A 936 37.92 9.03 18.50
C LEU A 936 36.80 8.09 18.06
N TYR A 937 36.94 7.44 16.90
CA TYR A 937 36.03 6.38 16.46
C TYR A 937 36.13 5.15 17.36
N GLY A 938 37.34 4.74 17.71
CA GLY A 938 37.62 3.67 18.67
C GLY A 938 37.03 3.96 20.04
N LEU A 939 37.20 5.18 20.57
CA LEU A 939 36.60 5.60 21.83
C LEU A 939 35.07 5.54 21.80
N ALA A 940 34.43 5.88 20.66
CA ALA A 940 32.98 5.77 20.54
C ALA A 940 32.52 4.31 20.49
N ALA A 941 33.23 3.45 19.76
CA ALA A 941 32.93 2.01 19.73
C ALA A 941 33.11 1.38 21.13
N SER A 942 34.19 1.73 21.84
CA SER A 942 34.41 1.30 23.22
C SER A 942 33.35 1.84 24.18
N TYR A 943 32.92 3.09 24.01
CA TYR A 943 31.83 3.68 24.79
C TYR A 943 30.53 2.92 24.60
N ASP A 944 30.13 2.69 23.35
CA ASP A 944 28.88 2.01 23.00
C ASP A 944 28.88 0.55 23.51
N PHE A 945 30.01 -0.15 23.40
CA PHE A 945 30.18 -1.48 23.98
C PHE A 945 30.06 -1.46 25.51
N ALA A 946 30.73 -0.52 26.19
CA ALA A 946 30.66 -0.37 27.63
C ALA A 946 29.27 0.02 28.14
N GLN A 947 28.43 0.68 27.34
CA GLN A 947 27.03 0.89 27.72
C GLN A 947 26.23 -0.42 27.70
N SER A 948 26.55 -1.34 26.78
CA SER A 948 25.89 -2.66 26.70
C SER A 948 26.42 -3.66 27.74
N LYS A 949 27.68 -3.51 28.16
CA LYS A 949 28.33 -4.32 29.20
C LYS A 949 29.05 -3.40 30.20
N PRO A 950 28.34 -2.89 31.23
CA PRO A 950 28.86 -1.83 32.11
C PRO A 950 30.09 -2.20 32.94
N ASP A 951 30.36 -3.48 33.17
CA ASP A 951 31.51 -4.03 33.87
C ASP A 951 32.69 -4.39 32.94
N ALA A 952 32.60 -4.04 31.65
CA ALA A 952 33.62 -4.39 30.67
C ALA A 952 34.96 -3.64 30.84
N ARG A 953 36.06 -4.35 30.60
CA ARG A 953 37.42 -3.82 30.41
C ARG A 953 37.80 -3.92 28.94
N LEU A 954 38.06 -2.78 28.30
CA LEU A 954 38.40 -2.74 26.88
C LEU A 954 39.83 -2.23 26.68
N LEU A 955 40.52 -2.78 25.68
CA LEU A 955 41.83 -2.30 25.23
C LEU A 955 41.69 -1.64 23.86
N LEU A 956 41.84 -0.31 23.82
CA LEU A 956 41.84 0.46 22.58
C LEU A 956 43.28 0.77 22.17
N ILE A 957 43.71 0.18 21.07
CA ILE A 957 45.05 0.34 20.50
C ILE A 957 44.97 1.26 19.28
N THR A 958 45.93 2.16 19.12
CA THR A 958 46.22 2.83 17.84
C THR A 958 47.59 2.37 17.36
N ALA A 959 47.78 2.10 16.07
CA ALA A 959 49.07 1.65 15.57
C ALA A 959 49.27 2.09 14.12
N GLU A 960 50.31 2.90 13.86
CA GLU A 960 50.57 3.47 12.55
C GLU A 960 52.07 3.40 12.22
N ALA A 961 52.39 2.82 11.07
CA ALA A 961 53.71 2.81 10.46
C ALA A 961 53.60 3.42 9.05
N LEU A 962 53.44 4.74 8.98
CA LEU A 962 53.20 5.48 7.75
C LEU A 962 54.48 5.91 7.05
N SER A 963 55.59 6.03 7.79
CA SER A 963 56.86 6.48 7.21
C SER A 963 57.40 5.58 6.08
N PRO A 964 57.21 4.24 6.08
CA PRO A 964 57.56 3.39 4.95
C PRO A 964 56.68 3.59 3.71
N LEU A 965 55.49 4.17 3.87
CA LEU A 965 54.52 4.40 2.78
C LEU A 965 54.63 5.81 2.17
N ALA A 966 55.41 6.71 2.79
CA ALA A 966 55.66 8.03 2.25
C ALA A 966 56.68 7.96 1.11
N ASP A 967 56.41 8.67 0.01
CA ASP A 967 57.38 8.81 -1.08
C ASP A 967 58.57 9.65 -0.58
N PRO A 968 59.81 9.11 -0.57
CA PRO A 968 60.97 9.85 -0.07
C PRO A 968 61.31 11.10 -0.90
N ASP A 969 60.83 11.18 -2.15
CA ASP A 969 61.09 12.28 -3.09
C ASP A 969 59.92 13.29 -3.15
N ASP A 970 58.78 13.00 -2.51
CA ASP A 970 57.69 13.97 -2.33
C ASP A 970 57.88 14.79 -1.06
N PHE A 971 58.30 16.05 -1.23
CA PHE A 971 58.49 16.98 -0.12
C PHE A 971 57.24 17.18 0.74
N ASP A 972 56.03 17.06 0.16
CA ASP A 972 54.81 17.38 0.88
C ASP A 972 54.42 16.28 1.88
N THR A 973 54.80 15.03 1.64
CA THR A 973 54.49 13.89 2.51
C THR A 973 55.70 13.35 3.28
N ALA A 974 56.90 13.36 2.69
CA ALA A 974 58.14 12.84 3.29
C ALA A 974 58.52 13.52 4.60
N ILE A 975 58.15 14.79 4.79
CA ILE A 975 58.54 15.60 5.95
C ILE A 975 57.57 15.48 7.14
N LEU A 976 56.45 14.76 6.99
CA LEU A 976 55.35 14.80 7.97
C LEU A 976 55.35 13.64 8.94
N PHE A 977 55.47 12.42 8.45
CA PHE A 977 55.05 11.25 9.21
C PHE A 977 56.13 10.71 10.15
N GLY A 978 55.67 10.34 11.35
CA GLY A 978 56.34 9.44 12.27
C GLY A 978 55.47 8.22 12.56
N ASP A 979 56.06 7.23 13.20
CA ASP A 979 55.45 5.93 13.47
C ASP A 979 55.33 5.69 14.97
N ALA A 980 54.13 5.33 15.41
CA ALA A 980 53.85 5.10 16.81
C ALA A 980 52.62 4.19 17.01
N ALA A 981 52.62 3.51 18.14
CA ALA A 981 51.44 2.86 18.67
C ALA A 981 51.15 3.31 20.11
N THR A 982 49.88 3.30 20.47
CA THR A 982 49.43 3.55 21.84
C THR A 982 48.39 2.52 22.24
N ALA A 983 48.26 2.25 23.55
CA ALA A 983 47.23 1.36 24.07
C ALA A 983 46.56 2.02 25.29
N THR A 984 45.26 2.30 25.18
CA THR A 984 44.44 2.89 26.23
C THR A 984 43.53 1.81 26.82
N LEU A 985 43.68 1.54 28.12
CA LEU A 985 42.71 0.75 28.86
C LEU A 985 41.47 1.59 29.18
N ILE A 986 40.29 1.01 29.00
CA ILE A 986 39.00 1.65 29.19
C ILE A 986 38.15 0.79 30.12
N ALA A 987 37.64 1.40 31.18
CA ALA A 987 36.67 0.76 32.07
C ALA A 987 35.26 1.26 31.77
N GLY A 988 34.33 0.32 31.65
CA GLY A 988 32.92 0.61 31.74
C GLY A 988 32.53 1.20 33.11
N PRO A 989 31.30 1.73 33.24
CA PRO A 989 30.84 2.41 34.45
C PRO A 989 30.97 1.63 35.77
N LEU A 990 31.01 0.30 35.70
CA LEU A 990 31.11 -0.62 36.84
C LEU A 990 32.46 -1.37 36.89
N ALA A 991 33.33 -1.17 35.90
CA ALA A 991 34.61 -1.86 35.79
C ALA A 991 35.73 -1.11 36.54
N ASP A 992 36.69 -1.86 37.05
CA ASP A 992 37.91 -1.33 37.67
C ASP A 992 39.14 -1.63 36.80
N LEU A 993 40.04 -0.64 36.63
CA LEU A 993 41.28 -0.75 35.83
C LEU A 993 42.51 -1.10 36.68
N GLY A 994 42.31 -1.63 37.89
CA GLY A 994 43.42 -2.06 38.75
C GLY A 994 44.29 -0.88 39.17
N SER A 995 45.61 -1.03 39.05
CA SER A 995 46.58 0.01 39.45
C SER A 995 46.82 1.11 38.41
N ALA A 996 46.12 1.08 37.27
CA ALA A 996 46.37 2.01 36.17
C ALA A 996 46.08 3.47 36.54
N SER A 997 46.98 4.37 36.12
CA SER A 997 46.80 5.81 36.32
C SER A 997 45.59 6.32 35.52
N CYS A 998 44.64 6.98 36.17
CA CYS A 998 43.42 7.48 35.51
C CYS A 998 43.68 8.78 34.74
N LEU A 999 43.37 8.79 33.44
CA LEU A 999 43.44 9.96 32.57
C LEU A 999 42.19 10.85 32.71
N GLY A 1000 41.03 10.24 32.88
CA GLY A 1000 39.76 10.95 33.10
C GLY A 1000 38.53 10.15 32.66
N ARG A 1001 37.36 10.78 32.80
CA ARG A 1001 36.06 10.25 32.40
C ARG A 1001 35.59 10.87 31.10
N LEU A 1002 35.00 10.05 30.23
CA LEU A 1002 34.59 10.45 28.89
C LEU A 1002 33.16 9.98 28.62
N ARG A 1003 32.35 10.85 28.02
CA ARG A 1003 31.07 10.45 27.41
C ARG A 1003 31.27 10.19 25.92
N ARG A 1004 30.22 9.68 25.26
CA ARG A 1004 30.26 9.29 23.85
C ARG A 1004 30.89 10.40 22.97
N PRO A 1005 32.00 10.13 22.25
CA PRO A 1005 32.53 11.03 21.24
C PRO A 1005 31.48 11.36 20.16
N VAL A 1006 31.57 12.59 19.65
CA VAL A 1006 30.79 13.04 18.50
C VAL A 1006 31.57 12.72 17.23
N LEU A 1007 30.96 11.96 16.32
CA LEU A 1007 31.57 11.54 15.07
C LEU A 1007 30.79 12.09 13.87
N SER A 1008 31.49 12.33 12.78
CA SER A 1008 30.89 12.67 11.49
C SER A 1008 31.80 12.18 10.36
N ALA A 1009 31.24 12.01 9.17
CA ALA A 1009 32.01 11.78 7.95
C ALA A 1009 31.40 12.54 6.77
N ARG A 1010 32.17 12.70 5.70
CA ARG A 1010 31.70 13.21 4.40
C ARG A 1010 32.29 12.32 3.31
N GLY A 1011 31.44 11.74 2.47
CA GLY A 1011 31.90 10.91 1.35
C GLY A 1011 32.90 11.65 0.45
N GLU A 1012 33.99 10.98 0.09
CA GLU A 1012 35.08 11.50 -0.75
C GLU A 1012 35.55 10.37 -1.70
N PRO A 1013 35.81 10.67 -2.98
CA PRO A 1013 36.17 9.67 -3.99
C PRO A 1013 37.58 9.05 -3.85
N GLY A 1014 38.33 9.36 -2.78
CA GLY A 1014 39.69 8.86 -2.57
C GLY A 1014 40.77 9.66 -3.32
N GLU A 1015 40.49 10.94 -3.64
CA GLU A 1015 41.37 11.84 -4.39
C GLU A 1015 42.14 12.81 -3.48
N VAL A 1016 41.63 13.10 -2.28
CA VAL A 1016 42.18 14.15 -1.42
C VAL A 1016 43.27 13.66 -0.45
N LEU A 1017 43.09 12.49 0.17
CA LEU A 1017 44.09 11.87 1.03
C LEU A 1017 43.96 10.36 0.91
N ARG A 1018 45.00 9.72 0.36
CA ARG A 1018 45.04 8.28 0.07
C ARG A 1018 46.23 7.64 0.76
N VAL A 1019 45.94 6.61 1.57
CA VAL A 1019 46.96 5.71 2.15
C VAL A 1019 46.82 4.37 1.43
N PRO A 1020 47.80 3.95 0.61
CA PRO A 1020 47.76 2.68 -0.10
C PRO A 1020 48.05 1.50 0.84
N ALA A 1021 47.65 0.30 0.44
CA ALA A 1021 48.14 -0.92 1.08
C ALA A 1021 49.65 -1.07 0.82
N GLU A 1022 50.35 -1.75 1.72
CA GLU A 1022 51.78 -2.01 1.60
C GLU A 1022 52.12 -2.63 0.23
N GLY A 1023 53.03 -2.00 -0.52
CA GLY A 1023 53.42 -2.42 -1.88
C GLY A 1023 52.51 -1.98 -3.03
N SER A 1024 51.41 -1.27 -2.78
CA SER A 1024 50.44 -0.85 -3.82
C SER A 1024 50.54 0.61 -4.30
N GLY A 1025 51.49 1.37 -3.75
CA GLY A 1025 51.78 2.75 -4.12
C GLY A 1025 52.32 3.57 -2.96
N SER A 1026 52.50 4.88 -3.16
CA SER A 1026 52.90 5.83 -2.13
C SER A 1026 51.70 6.63 -1.60
N LEU A 1027 51.80 7.12 -0.37
CA LEU A 1027 50.83 8.04 0.23
C LEU A 1027 50.73 9.32 -0.60
N ALA A 1028 49.50 9.76 -0.89
CA ALA A 1028 49.24 10.99 -1.65
C ALA A 1028 48.21 11.88 -0.95
N MET A 1029 48.41 13.21 -0.99
CA MET A 1029 47.46 14.16 -0.42
C MET A 1029 47.41 15.52 -1.13
N ASP A 1030 46.24 16.14 -1.16
CA ASP A 1030 46.07 17.57 -1.46
C ASP A 1030 46.04 18.36 -0.15
N GLY A 1031 47.22 18.87 0.25
CA GLY A 1031 47.39 19.57 1.52
C GLY A 1031 46.53 20.82 1.67
N ARG A 1032 46.14 21.51 0.60
CA ARG A 1032 45.29 22.73 0.69
C ARG A 1032 43.84 22.36 1.00
N ARG A 1033 43.32 21.35 0.31
CA ARG A 1033 41.94 20.85 0.55
C ARG A 1033 41.84 20.20 1.93
N VAL A 1034 42.83 19.40 2.32
CA VAL A 1034 42.92 18.82 3.67
C VAL A 1034 42.89 19.90 4.75
N TYR A 1035 43.72 20.93 4.62
CA TYR A 1035 43.78 22.03 5.58
C TYR A 1035 42.44 22.76 5.78
N ALA A 1036 41.79 23.13 4.68
CA ALA A 1036 40.56 23.90 4.72
C ALA A 1036 39.41 23.14 5.38
N GLU A 1037 39.28 21.85 5.09
CA GLU A 1037 38.23 21.01 5.67
C GLU A 1037 38.55 20.65 7.13
N ALA A 1038 39.80 20.30 7.43
CA ALA A 1038 40.26 19.95 8.78
C ALA A 1038 39.93 21.05 9.79
N VAL A 1039 40.39 22.28 9.56
CA VAL A 1039 40.17 23.40 10.49
C VAL A 1039 38.69 23.65 10.72
N ARG A 1040 37.88 23.68 9.65
CA ARG A 1040 36.45 23.97 9.75
C ARG A 1040 35.70 22.88 10.54
N ARG A 1041 35.97 21.61 10.25
CA ARG A 1041 35.22 20.49 10.82
C ARG A 1041 35.66 20.12 12.22
N MET A 1042 36.95 20.24 12.53
CA MET A 1042 37.46 20.03 13.90
C MET A 1042 36.83 21.04 14.87
N ILE A 1043 36.71 22.31 14.47
CA ILE A 1043 36.03 23.35 15.25
C ILE A 1043 34.56 22.98 15.47
N ALA A 1044 33.84 22.69 14.37
CA ALA A 1044 32.41 22.40 14.43
C ALA A 1044 32.10 21.18 15.31
N LEU A 1045 32.87 20.09 15.20
CA LEU A 1045 32.64 18.93 16.05
C LEU A 1045 33.06 19.16 17.49
N LEU A 1046 34.12 19.92 17.74
CA LEU A 1046 34.49 20.27 19.11
C LEU A 1046 33.42 21.16 19.77
N GLU A 1047 32.81 22.09 19.03
CA GLU A 1047 31.63 22.84 19.47
C GLU A 1047 30.47 21.91 19.80
N THR A 1048 30.18 20.92 18.95
CA THR A 1048 29.14 19.92 19.23
C THR A 1048 29.46 19.06 20.46
N ALA A 1049 30.71 18.61 20.64
CA ALA A 1049 31.12 17.82 21.79
C ALA A 1049 31.05 18.63 23.09
N CYS A 1050 31.43 19.90 23.08
CA CYS A 1050 31.27 20.81 24.22
C CYS A 1050 29.78 21.06 24.51
N GLY A 1051 28.98 21.27 23.46
CA GLY A 1051 27.54 21.47 23.57
C GLY A 1051 26.81 20.27 24.19
N ALA A 1052 27.21 19.04 23.82
CA ALA A 1052 26.68 17.82 24.42
C ALA A 1052 26.95 17.70 25.93
N GLU A 1053 27.99 18.38 26.40
CA GLU A 1053 28.41 18.42 27.80
C GLU A 1053 27.93 19.69 28.55
N GLY A 1054 27.26 20.61 27.85
CA GLY A 1054 26.67 21.83 28.41
C GLY A 1054 27.64 22.99 28.61
N PHE A 1055 28.74 23.07 27.85
CA PHE A 1055 29.67 24.21 27.89
C PHE A 1055 30.13 24.63 26.49
N ALA A 1056 30.74 25.81 26.37
CA ALA A 1056 31.32 26.31 25.12
C ALA A 1056 32.80 25.89 24.99
N PRO A 1057 33.39 25.85 23.78
CA PRO A 1057 34.82 25.56 23.63
C PRO A 1057 35.76 26.49 24.42
N SER A 1058 35.34 27.72 24.72
CA SER A 1058 36.09 28.66 25.58
C SER A 1058 36.23 28.20 27.03
N ASP A 1059 35.35 27.29 27.47
CA ASP A 1059 35.34 26.72 28.82
C ASP A 1059 36.28 25.52 28.97
N LEU A 1060 36.96 25.12 27.88
CA LEU A 1060 38.00 24.11 27.91
C LEU A 1060 39.29 24.69 28.48
N ASP A 1061 39.92 23.93 29.37
CA ASP A 1061 41.22 24.29 29.95
C ASP A 1061 42.34 24.09 28.92
N LEU A 1062 42.19 23.08 28.06
CA LEU A 1062 43.15 22.69 27.05
C LEU A 1062 42.45 21.97 25.89
N ILE A 1063 42.92 22.19 24.67
CA ILE A 1063 42.59 21.31 23.54
C ILE A 1063 43.80 20.45 23.17
N VAL A 1064 43.53 19.19 22.82
CA VAL A 1064 44.49 18.25 22.24
C VAL A 1064 43.94 17.82 20.87
N PRO A 1065 44.15 18.63 19.82
CA PRO A 1065 43.76 18.26 18.47
C PRO A 1065 44.69 17.18 17.91
N HIS A 1066 44.26 16.53 16.83
CA HIS A 1066 45.14 15.67 16.04
C HIS A 1066 46.40 16.44 15.62
N GLN A 1067 47.56 15.81 15.83
CA GLN A 1067 48.88 16.41 15.71
C GLN A 1067 49.41 16.38 14.25
N ALA A 1068 48.57 16.79 13.29
CA ALA A 1068 48.87 16.71 11.85
C ALA A 1068 50.01 17.65 11.42
N ASN A 1069 49.89 18.92 11.81
CA ASN A 1069 50.88 19.97 11.65
C ASN A 1069 50.54 21.12 12.62
N ALA A 1070 51.54 21.88 13.05
CA ALA A 1070 51.36 22.97 14.01
C ALA A 1070 50.46 24.10 13.46
N ARG A 1071 50.40 24.28 12.13
CA ARG A 1071 49.61 25.35 11.50
C ARG A 1071 48.10 25.10 11.65
N ILE A 1072 47.62 23.89 11.40
CA ILE A 1072 46.21 23.48 11.59
C ILE A 1072 45.83 23.64 13.05
N ILE A 1073 46.67 23.19 13.97
CA ILE A 1073 46.42 23.29 15.42
C ILE A 1073 46.31 24.75 15.86
N ASN A 1074 47.25 25.59 15.40
CA ASN A 1074 47.23 27.01 15.68
C ASN A 1074 46.00 27.72 15.07
N ASP A 1075 45.59 27.35 13.86
CA ASP A 1075 44.39 27.91 13.23
C ASP A 1075 43.11 27.50 13.95
N VAL A 1076 42.99 26.23 14.37
CA VAL A 1076 41.87 25.75 15.20
C VAL A 1076 41.83 26.53 16.51
N ARG A 1077 42.97 26.66 17.21
CA ARG A 1077 43.09 27.45 18.44
C ARG A 1077 42.67 28.92 18.24
N MET A 1078 43.19 29.58 17.21
CA MET A 1078 42.91 31.00 16.92
C MET A 1078 41.44 31.23 16.59
N ARG A 1079 40.82 30.36 15.79
CA ARG A 1079 39.40 30.49 15.44
C ARG A 1079 38.46 30.20 16.61
N LEU A 1080 38.87 29.31 17.52
CA LEU A 1080 38.20 29.09 18.81
C LEU A 1080 38.50 30.21 19.83
N LYS A 1081 39.34 31.18 19.49
CA LYS A 1081 39.76 32.32 20.33
C LYS A 1081 40.40 31.88 21.66
N LEU A 1082 41.11 30.75 21.65
CA LEU A 1082 41.81 30.23 22.83
C LEU A 1082 43.22 30.86 22.97
N PRO A 1083 43.70 31.17 24.19
CA PRO A 1083 45.07 31.63 24.45
C PRO A 1083 46.16 30.68 23.91
N PRO A 1084 47.39 31.16 23.63
CA PRO A 1084 48.48 30.35 23.04
C PRO A 1084 48.84 29.07 23.81
N ASP A 1085 48.70 29.09 25.14
CA ASP A 1085 48.99 27.99 26.06
C ASP A 1085 47.87 26.93 26.15
N ARG A 1086 46.71 27.18 25.53
CA ARG A 1086 45.53 26.28 25.59
C ARG A 1086 45.40 25.28 24.43
N ALA A 1087 46.43 25.12 23.59
CA ALA A 1087 46.51 24.03 22.63
C ALA A 1087 47.81 23.25 22.81
N PHE A 1088 47.70 21.95 23.10
CA PHE A 1088 48.88 21.12 23.35
C PHE A 1088 49.54 20.71 22.03
N LEU A 1089 50.84 20.98 21.91
CA LEU A 1089 51.68 20.63 20.77
C LEU A 1089 52.72 19.60 21.21
N HIS A 1090 52.61 18.39 20.64
CA HIS A 1090 53.55 17.29 20.89
C HIS A 1090 54.24 16.80 19.62
N LEU A 1091 53.78 17.18 18.42
CA LEU A 1091 54.37 16.70 17.15
C LEU A 1091 55.85 17.04 16.93
N GLY A 1092 56.40 18.02 17.66
CA GLY A 1092 57.74 18.58 17.40
C GLY A 1092 58.85 17.54 17.30
N GLU A 1093 58.82 16.50 18.13
CA GLU A 1093 59.88 15.49 18.24
C GLU A 1093 59.47 14.10 17.74
N VAL A 1094 58.19 13.93 17.38
CA VAL A 1094 57.61 12.63 17.00
C VAL A 1094 57.07 12.59 15.58
N GLY A 1095 56.66 13.74 15.02
CA GLY A 1095 55.99 13.83 13.73
C GLY A 1095 54.49 13.54 13.79
N ASN A 1096 53.84 13.53 12.62
CA ASN A 1096 52.44 13.12 12.49
C ASN A 1096 52.33 11.60 12.54
N THR A 1097 51.73 11.07 13.59
CA THR A 1097 51.55 9.64 13.84
C THR A 1097 50.11 9.16 13.59
N SER A 1098 49.33 9.90 12.79
CA SER A 1098 47.94 9.59 12.44
C SER A 1098 47.07 9.32 13.68
N SER A 1099 46.43 8.15 13.78
CA SER A 1099 45.51 7.80 14.87
C SER A 1099 46.18 7.82 16.24
N SER A 1100 47.50 7.58 16.31
CA SER A 1100 48.27 7.59 17.57
C SER A 1100 48.57 9.00 18.11
N SER A 1101 48.34 10.06 17.35
CA SER A 1101 48.75 11.41 17.72
C SER A 1101 48.05 11.99 18.96
N ILE A 1102 46.74 11.76 19.12
CA ILE A 1102 45.99 12.23 20.30
C ILE A 1102 46.39 11.46 21.57
N PRO A 1103 46.35 10.12 21.59
CA PRO A 1103 46.71 9.38 22.81
C PRO A 1103 48.19 9.57 23.20
N LEU A 1104 49.10 9.71 22.23
CA LEU A 1104 50.51 10.01 22.52
C LEU A 1104 50.67 11.39 23.19
N ALA A 1105 49.93 12.39 22.69
CA ALA A 1105 49.89 13.72 23.30
C ALA A 1105 49.27 13.71 24.70
N LEU A 1106 48.24 12.89 24.94
CA LEU A 1106 47.63 12.72 26.26
C LEU A 1106 48.59 12.06 27.27
N ALA A 1107 49.32 11.02 26.87
CA ALA A 1107 50.34 10.40 27.71
C ALA A 1107 51.47 11.38 28.05
N ALA A 1108 51.96 12.16 27.07
CA ALA A 1108 52.97 13.18 27.29
C ALA A 1108 52.49 14.33 28.19
N LEU A 1109 51.20 14.67 28.12
CA LEU A 1109 50.57 15.67 28.98
C LEU A 1109 50.47 15.16 30.43
N ALA A 1110 50.02 13.92 30.63
CA ALA A 1110 49.92 13.29 31.94
C ALA A 1110 51.29 13.15 32.64
N GLY A 1111 52.37 12.89 31.88
CA GLY A 1111 53.73 12.84 32.41
C GLY A 1111 54.29 14.20 32.89
N LYS A 1112 53.68 15.33 32.50
CA LYS A 1112 54.11 16.69 32.90
C LYS A 1112 53.43 17.19 34.18
N GLY A 1113 52.38 16.51 34.66
CA GLY A 1113 51.62 16.93 35.83
C GLY A 1113 50.15 16.50 35.77
N PRO A 1114 49.31 16.98 36.71
CA PRO A 1114 47.90 16.60 36.76
C PRO A 1114 47.14 17.05 35.51
N MET A 1115 46.22 16.21 35.04
CA MET A 1115 45.40 16.48 33.87
C MET A 1115 44.47 17.68 34.08
N PRO A 1116 44.38 18.62 33.11
CA PRO A 1116 43.41 19.71 33.16
C PRO A 1116 41.97 19.18 33.30
N ARG A 1117 41.10 19.95 33.96
CA ARG A 1117 39.75 19.51 34.31
C ARG A 1117 38.89 19.19 33.09
N ARG A 1118 39.04 19.95 32.00
CA ARG A 1118 38.29 19.80 30.76
C ARG A 1118 39.24 19.85 29.57
N VAL A 1119 39.50 18.68 28.99
CA VAL A 1119 40.37 18.53 27.82
C VAL A 1119 39.53 18.19 26.59
N GLY A 1120 39.53 19.09 25.60
CA GLY A 1120 38.84 18.87 24.34
C GLY A 1120 39.70 18.11 23.34
N LEU A 1121 39.20 17.01 22.78
CA LEU A 1121 39.85 16.22 21.75
C LEU A 1121 39.16 16.47 20.42
N THR A 1122 39.92 16.60 19.33
CA THR A 1122 39.32 16.70 17.99
C THR A 1122 40.28 16.21 16.91
N ALA A 1123 39.76 15.52 15.90
CA ALA A 1123 40.55 14.98 14.80
C ALA A 1123 39.80 15.05 13.47
N PHE A 1124 40.57 15.05 12.39
CA PHE A 1124 40.13 14.73 11.03
C PHE A 1124 40.98 13.59 10.50
N GLY A 1125 40.44 12.73 9.63
CA GLY A 1125 41.15 11.64 8.98
C GLY A 1125 40.91 11.59 7.48
N GLY A 1126 41.67 10.73 6.77
CA GLY A 1126 41.43 10.37 5.37
C GLY A 1126 40.02 9.80 5.15
N GLY A 1127 39.48 10.01 3.94
CA GLY A 1127 38.06 9.78 3.65
C GLY A 1127 37.12 10.80 4.30
N PHE A 1128 37.66 11.94 4.79
CA PHE A 1128 36.94 12.99 5.52
C PHE A 1128 36.08 12.44 6.66
N THR A 1129 36.71 11.61 7.50
CA THR A 1129 36.22 11.25 8.82
C THR A 1129 36.59 12.32 9.84
N PHE A 1130 35.70 12.62 10.77
CA PHE A 1130 35.89 13.65 11.79
C PHE A 1130 35.40 13.14 13.14
N GLY A 1131 36.06 13.55 14.21
CA GLY A 1131 35.62 13.27 15.57
C GLY A 1131 35.94 14.39 16.54
N ALA A 1132 35.18 14.48 17.62
CA ALA A 1132 35.54 15.25 18.80
C ALA A 1132 35.01 14.58 20.08
N ALA A 1133 35.67 14.81 21.21
CA ALA A 1133 35.25 14.35 22.52
C ALA A 1133 35.70 15.34 23.59
N VAL A 1134 35.10 15.27 24.78
CA VAL A 1134 35.60 15.99 25.94
C VAL A 1134 35.93 15.01 27.06
N LEU A 1135 37.18 15.05 27.49
CA LEU A 1135 37.68 14.30 28.63
C LEU A 1135 37.60 15.18 29.88
N ARG A 1136 37.04 14.64 30.96
CA ARG A 1136 36.95 15.31 32.26
C ARG A 1136 37.85 14.59 33.26
N SER A 1137 38.90 15.23 33.76
CA SER A 1137 39.63 14.68 34.92
C SER A 1137 38.77 14.81 36.18
N GLY A 1138 38.87 13.81 37.06
CA GLY A 1138 38.09 13.67 38.28
C GLY A 1138 38.57 14.57 39.40
#